data_AF-D3P0R3-F1
#
_entry.id   AF-D3P0R3-F1
#
_cell.length_a   1.000
_cell.length_b   1.000
_cell.length_c   1.000
_cell.angle_alpha   90.00
_cell.angle_beta   90.00
_cell.angle_gamma   90.00
#
_symmetry.space_group_name_H-M   'P 1'
#
loop_
_entity.id
_entity.type
_entity.pdbx_description
1 polymer ?
#
loop_
_entity_poly.entity_id
_entity_poly.type
_entity_poly.pdbx_seq_one_letter_code
_entity_poly.pdbx_strand_id
1 'polypeptide(L)'
;MLFGAIDQPLPSDSSVMLDGMTEGRFRGRCWADGAGERWFLGAIDVAGLAQLRPSRIEIEDGQGRHLLLPRLSNVRTNPAHLVAALREAQPQSLDIALDIAIALLPEVRSGEGGADRRTRLLTGLAQEASRPDGFAEVLGRFRDGALMVQGWSHGFPAGAADLLVEAEELRAHACAAAPFHRPDLPEDAAGLLTVLEGPVAPPDTIRRIHFRAADGWRHLAIFERRQLLADGIASAHARDMLGQLQGDAARRGVSAAIAARYNGVETVSQVQAPMRIGLDMALRVPGAGLFVCGWLLDPTQAVRAVTVKGGGMAARLDGDWSRSGRKDVSDAFAQDPLFAGRLLPGHDGHGFTAFAREPAGIAADTEFHLELALADGVAFLPLPCQQPTAGTLRRMLGAVNPDSPTIDRVVATHLGPMLRGAASGLATASSVLHPMGRALKSPRVSVILPVCDGREDIDLNLARMANDPDFADAEILVAAGAGTHERLAGMVRQAAGFYRLAVGFVAAPEAADPFEAVTAALAHARADRVLLLSPSVLPTERGWLSALERAIRKPNAVGSAALAPVMASPTLLYEDHSIRFAGIVAVEGAGGAVTYQRRFAGYPRDWLKEQEASAVDAASADCALLPRELLVRAMADGGRYLGPEPKGLDLCLRVRAAGGSCLWLPRVRLVAVDEQPRGARDPRLERISALVDGWSFAERWKASIAA
;
A
#
# COMPACT_ATOMS: atom_id res chain seq x y z
N MET A 1 -23.71 -0.15 37.11
CA MET A 1 -22.97 0.31 38.31
C MET A 1 -23.96 0.36 39.47
N LEU A 2 -23.58 -0.20 40.61
CA LEU A 2 -24.32 -0.31 41.84
C LEU A 2 -23.51 0.36 42.94
N PHE A 3 -24.16 1.18 43.77
CA PHE A 3 -23.56 1.82 44.94
C PHE A 3 -24.53 1.69 46.11
N GLY A 4 -24.01 1.36 47.28
CA GLY A 4 -24.79 1.31 48.51
C GLY A 4 -24.01 0.74 49.68
N ALA A 5 -24.68 0.67 50.83
CA ALA A 5 -24.18 0.01 52.03
C ALA A 5 -24.49 -1.50 52.00
N ILE A 6 -23.63 -2.31 52.62
CA ILE A 6 -23.80 -3.76 52.74
C ILE A 6 -23.18 -4.31 54.02
N ASP A 7 -23.85 -5.27 54.66
CA ASP A 7 -23.37 -5.82 55.95
C ASP A 7 -22.15 -6.74 55.81
N GLN A 8 -21.99 -7.37 54.65
CA GLN A 8 -20.96 -8.36 54.35
C GLN A 8 -20.12 -7.96 53.13
N PRO A 9 -18.79 -8.19 53.14
CA PRO A 9 -17.94 -7.82 52.02
C PRO A 9 -18.31 -8.62 50.76
N LEU A 10 -18.38 -7.93 49.63
CA LEU A 10 -18.55 -8.55 48.32
C LEU A 10 -17.19 -8.97 47.74
N PRO A 11 -17.14 -10.07 46.97
CA PRO A 11 -15.93 -10.45 46.23
C PRO A 11 -15.58 -9.38 45.19
N SER A 12 -14.30 -9.26 44.87
CA SER A 12 -13.84 -8.25 43.91
C SER A 12 -14.21 -8.57 42.45
N ASP A 13 -14.31 -9.86 42.12
CA ASP A 13 -14.74 -10.39 40.83
C ASP A 13 -15.44 -11.74 41.09
N SER A 14 -16.67 -11.90 40.62
CA SER A 14 -17.41 -13.16 40.76
C SER A 14 -18.56 -13.29 39.76
N SER A 15 -19.16 -14.49 39.70
CA SER A 15 -20.42 -14.72 38.99
C SER A 15 -21.55 -13.96 39.68
N VAL A 16 -22.51 -13.49 38.88
CA VAL A 16 -23.75 -12.91 39.38
C VAL A 16 -24.93 -13.57 38.70
N MET A 17 -25.91 -13.98 39.50
CA MET A 17 -27.14 -14.61 39.06
C MET A 17 -28.32 -13.66 39.26
N LEU A 18 -29.06 -13.43 38.19
CA LEU A 18 -30.25 -12.59 38.17
C LEU A 18 -31.50 -13.47 38.12
N ASP A 19 -32.38 -13.32 39.11
CA ASP A 19 -33.62 -14.08 39.27
C ASP A 19 -33.45 -15.62 39.14
N GLY A 20 -32.27 -16.14 39.48
CA GLY A 20 -31.96 -17.58 39.41
C GLY A 20 -31.76 -18.14 37.99
N MET A 21 -31.79 -17.30 36.95
CA MET A 21 -31.88 -17.77 35.55
C MET A 21 -30.82 -17.17 34.63
N THR A 22 -30.39 -15.93 34.85
CA THR A 22 -29.40 -15.27 33.98
C THR A 22 -28.09 -15.09 34.71
N GLU A 23 -27.03 -15.70 34.16
CA GLU A 23 -25.67 -15.58 34.67
C GLU A 23 -24.94 -14.41 33.99
N GLY A 24 -24.19 -13.64 34.77
CA GLY A 24 -23.22 -12.68 34.27
C GLY A 24 -22.08 -12.49 35.23
N ARG A 25 -21.39 -11.35 35.12
CA ARG A 25 -20.21 -11.07 35.93
C ARG A 25 -20.39 -9.84 36.80
N PHE A 26 -20.12 -9.97 38.10
CA PHE A 26 -19.98 -8.86 39.02
C PHE A 26 -18.50 -8.54 39.21
N ARG A 27 -18.17 -7.26 39.21
CA ARG A 27 -16.87 -6.78 39.69
C ARG A 27 -17.08 -5.57 40.57
N GLY A 28 -16.43 -5.50 41.71
CA GLY A 28 -16.65 -4.41 42.66
C GLY A 28 -15.56 -4.31 43.71
N ARG A 29 -15.65 -3.28 44.54
CA ARG A 29 -14.83 -3.17 45.75
C ARG A 29 -15.69 -2.64 46.88
N CYS A 30 -15.39 -3.12 48.09
CA CYS A 30 -15.95 -2.63 49.33
C CYS A 30 -14.93 -1.78 50.08
N TRP A 31 -15.42 -0.80 50.84
CA TRP A 31 -14.64 -0.04 51.80
C TRP A 31 -15.49 0.21 53.05
N ALA A 32 -14.85 0.55 54.16
CA ALA A 32 -15.53 0.97 55.38
C ALA A 32 -15.38 2.48 55.57
N ASP A 33 -16.43 3.15 56.04
CA ASP A 33 -16.33 4.55 56.43
C ASP A 33 -15.85 4.72 57.89
N GLY A 34 -15.73 5.97 58.34
CA GLY A 34 -15.27 6.29 59.69
C GLY A 34 -16.20 5.82 60.82
N ALA A 35 -17.45 5.46 60.51
CA ALA A 35 -18.40 4.88 61.46
C ALA A 35 -18.40 3.34 61.45
N GLY A 36 -17.60 2.73 60.57
CA GLY A 36 -17.51 1.28 60.40
C GLY A 36 -18.62 0.70 59.51
N GLU A 37 -19.46 1.55 58.90
CA GLU A 37 -20.44 1.12 57.90
C GLU A 37 -19.70 0.76 56.60
N ARG A 38 -20.09 -0.37 56.00
CA ARG A 38 -19.43 -0.90 54.80
C ARG A 38 -20.21 -0.47 53.57
N TRP A 39 -19.49 0.14 52.65
CA TRP A 39 -20.00 0.60 51.37
C TRP A 39 -19.37 -0.19 50.24
N PHE A 40 -20.05 -0.26 49.10
CA PHE A 40 -19.51 -0.88 47.90
C PHE A 40 -19.84 -0.10 46.65
N LEU A 41 -18.97 -0.25 45.65
CA LEU A 41 -19.20 0.17 44.28
C LEU A 41 -18.91 -1.03 43.38
N GLY A 42 -19.87 -1.41 42.55
CA GLY A 42 -19.73 -2.56 41.67
C GLY A 42 -20.37 -2.40 40.30
N ALA A 43 -19.83 -3.06 39.30
CA ALA A 43 -20.38 -3.20 37.96
C ALA A 43 -20.92 -4.61 37.79
N ILE A 44 -22.12 -4.72 37.21
CA ILE A 44 -22.70 -5.97 36.73
C ILE A 44 -22.68 -5.89 35.21
N ASP A 45 -22.08 -6.90 34.59
CA ASP A 45 -22.06 -7.09 33.14
C ASP A 45 -22.94 -8.29 32.75
N VAL A 46 -24.07 -7.99 32.13
CA VAL A 46 -25.10 -8.94 31.66
C VAL A 46 -25.73 -8.39 30.40
N ALA A 47 -25.88 -9.24 29.37
CA ALA A 47 -26.55 -8.88 28.13
C ALA A 47 -28.03 -8.54 28.40
N GLY A 48 -28.51 -7.42 27.85
CA GLY A 48 -29.93 -7.04 27.97
C GLY A 48 -30.36 -6.62 29.38
N LEU A 49 -29.44 -6.30 30.31
CA LEU A 49 -29.75 -5.94 31.70
C LEU A 49 -30.84 -4.84 31.83
N ALA A 50 -30.85 -3.86 30.91
CA ALA A 50 -31.86 -2.80 30.89
C ALA A 50 -33.30 -3.29 30.65
N GLN A 51 -33.45 -4.45 29.99
CA GLN A 51 -34.73 -5.11 29.69
C GLN A 51 -35.12 -6.11 30.79
N LEU A 52 -34.13 -6.76 31.42
CA LEU A 52 -34.35 -7.82 32.41
C LEU A 52 -34.98 -7.35 33.72
N ARG A 53 -34.68 -6.12 34.18
CA ARG A 53 -35.17 -5.54 35.46
C ARG A 53 -35.22 -6.56 36.62
N PRO A 54 -34.08 -7.13 37.01
CA PRO A 54 -34.07 -8.27 37.92
C PRO A 54 -34.61 -7.91 39.30
N SER A 55 -35.43 -8.82 39.86
CA SER A 55 -36.02 -8.65 41.20
C SER A 55 -35.11 -9.18 42.32
N ARG A 56 -34.21 -10.09 41.98
CA ARG A 56 -33.24 -10.76 42.85
C ARG A 56 -31.87 -10.79 42.16
N ILE A 57 -30.84 -10.31 42.86
CA ILE A 57 -29.45 -10.31 42.37
C ILE A 57 -28.59 -11.03 43.40
N GLU A 58 -27.94 -12.11 42.98
CA GLU A 58 -27.11 -12.95 43.84
C GLU A 58 -25.68 -12.98 43.33
N ILE A 59 -24.72 -12.67 44.19
CA ILE A 59 -23.29 -12.73 43.87
C ILE A 59 -22.70 -13.94 44.58
N GLU A 60 -22.03 -14.82 43.86
CA GLU A 60 -21.35 -15.97 44.47
C GLU A 60 -20.10 -15.50 45.22
N ASP A 61 -19.87 -15.94 46.45
CA ASP A 61 -18.63 -15.64 47.19
C ASP A 61 -17.52 -16.65 46.86
N GLY A 62 -16.30 -16.41 47.37
CA GLY A 62 -15.15 -17.30 47.16
C GLY A 62 -15.28 -18.70 47.77
N GLN A 63 -16.39 -19.00 48.48
CA GLN A 63 -16.73 -20.30 49.05
C GLN A 63 -17.93 -20.95 48.35
N GLY A 64 -18.42 -20.37 47.26
CA GLY A 64 -19.57 -20.87 46.49
C GLY A 64 -20.94 -20.56 47.13
N ARG A 65 -21.01 -19.63 48.09
CA ARG A 65 -22.29 -19.19 48.69
C ARG A 65 -22.85 -18.01 47.92
N HIS A 66 -24.16 -18.00 47.70
CA HIS A 66 -24.85 -16.90 47.03
C HIS A 66 -25.19 -15.78 48.03
N LEU A 67 -24.52 -14.64 47.89
CA LEU A 67 -24.76 -13.40 48.62
C LEU A 67 -25.89 -12.62 47.93
N LEU A 68 -27.03 -12.48 48.60
CA LEU A 68 -28.16 -11.72 48.08
C LEU A 68 -27.92 -10.22 48.25
N LEU A 69 -27.96 -9.46 47.14
CA LEU A 69 -27.94 -8.00 47.20
C LEU A 69 -29.29 -7.44 47.66
N PRO A 70 -29.30 -6.32 48.41
CA PRO A 70 -30.53 -5.59 48.73
C PRO A 70 -31.32 -5.24 47.47
N ARG A 71 -32.66 -5.14 47.61
CA ARG A 71 -33.53 -4.72 46.49
C ARG A 71 -33.08 -3.38 45.94
N LEU A 72 -32.87 -3.32 44.62
CA LEU A 72 -32.49 -2.08 43.94
C LEU A 72 -33.63 -1.06 44.05
N SER A 73 -33.43 -0.03 44.88
CA SER A 73 -34.43 1.00 45.14
C SER A 73 -34.59 1.98 43.98
N ASN A 74 -33.55 2.20 43.17
CA ASN A 74 -33.55 3.17 42.07
C ASN A 74 -32.61 2.76 40.92
N VAL A 75 -33.15 2.19 39.83
CA VAL A 75 -32.38 1.98 38.59
C VAL A 75 -32.48 3.24 37.73
N ARG A 76 -31.37 3.97 37.58
CA ARG A 76 -31.30 5.20 36.77
C ARG A 76 -30.44 4.97 35.53
N THR A 77 -30.85 5.55 34.40
CA THR A 77 -30.13 5.45 33.12
C THR A 77 -29.10 6.57 32.92
N ASN A 78 -29.28 7.72 33.58
CA ASN A 78 -28.32 8.83 33.55
C ASN A 78 -27.27 8.67 34.67
N PRO A 79 -25.97 8.53 34.33
CA PRO A 79 -24.89 8.35 35.29
C PRO A 79 -24.74 9.48 36.31
N ALA A 80 -25.17 10.71 35.98
CA ALA A 80 -25.05 11.86 36.87
C ALA A 80 -25.75 11.64 38.23
N HIS A 81 -26.82 10.84 38.26
CA HIS A 81 -27.50 10.50 39.53
C HIS A 81 -26.64 9.66 40.46
N LEU A 82 -25.82 8.75 39.91
CA LEU A 82 -24.91 7.93 40.71
C LEU A 82 -23.80 8.81 41.30
N VAL A 83 -23.25 9.73 40.51
CA VAL A 83 -22.24 10.68 40.97
C VAL A 83 -22.82 11.59 42.07
N ALA A 84 -24.02 12.13 41.87
CA ALA A 84 -24.70 12.95 42.87
C ALA A 84 -24.97 12.18 44.17
N ALA A 85 -25.45 10.93 44.09
CA ALA A 85 -25.69 10.09 45.26
C ALA A 85 -24.39 9.74 46.02
N LEU A 86 -23.31 9.44 45.30
CA LEU A 86 -21.99 9.23 45.88
C LEU A 86 -21.49 10.48 46.61
N ARG A 87 -21.63 11.65 45.99
CA ARG A 87 -21.24 12.93 46.58
C ARG A 87 -22.04 13.27 47.83
N GLU A 88 -23.35 12.98 47.83
CA GLU A 88 -24.23 13.29 48.96
C GLU A 88 -24.01 12.33 50.13
N ALA A 89 -23.88 11.02 49.86
CA ALA A 89 -23.78 10.01 50.90
C ALA A 89 -22.35 9.77 51.42
N GLN A 90 -21.35 9.79 50.52
CA GLN A 90 -19.96 9.41 50.83
C GLN A 90 -18.95 10.31 50.08
N PRO A 91 -18.94 11.63 50.33
CA PRO A 91 -18.05 12.56 49.62
C PRO A 91 -16.55 12.23 49.79
N GLN A 92 -16.15 11.75 50.97
CA GLN A 92 -14.78 11.30 51.26
C GLN A 92 -14.33 10.07 50.45
N SER A 93 -15.27 9.34 49.84
CA SER A 93 -14.99 8.11 49.09
C SER A 93 -15.01 8.32 47.58
N LEU A 94 -15.15 9.56 47.10
CA LEU A 94 -15.15 9.87 45.65
C LEU A 94 -13.84 9.47 44.97
N ASP A 95 -12.69 9.62 45.65
CA ASP A 95 -11.39 9.16 45.15
C ASP A 95 -11.37 7.64 44.93
N ILE A 96 -11.85 6.90 45.93
CA ILE A 96 -11.95 5.44 45.90
C ILE A 96 -12.93 5.03 44.79
N ALA A 97 -14.05 5.73 44.65
CA ALA A 97 -15.05 5.48 43.61
C ALA A 97 -14.50 5.70 42.20
N LEU A 98 -13.68 6.74 41.99
CA LEU A 98 -13.00 6.99 40.72
C LEU A 98 -11.96 5.90 40.42
N ASP A 99 -11.11 5.54 41.38
CA ASP A 99 -10.12 4.46 41.23
C ASP A 99 -10.80 3.14 40.84
N ILE A 100 -11.91 2.84 41.51
CA ILE A 100 -12.74 1.66 41.20
C ILE A 100 -13.33 1.79 39.80
N ALA A 101 -13.92 2.92 39.43
CA ALA A 101 -14.55 3.09 38.13
C ALA A 101 -13.54 2.95 36.97
N ILE A 102 -12.31 3.46 37.13
CA ILE A 102 -11.21 3.28 36.17
C ILE A 102 -10.84 1.80 36.05
N ALA A 103 -10.68 1.09 37.16
CA ALA A 103 -10.29 -0.32 37.16
C ALA A 103 -11.39 -1.27 36.64
N LEU A 104 -12.66 -0.94 36.88
CA LEU A 104 -13.80 -1.81 36.56
C LEU A 104 -14.30 -1.71 35.12
N LEU A 105 -14.00 -0.61 34.42
CA LEU A 105 -14.58 -0.30 33.11
C LEU A 105 -13.50 -0.27 32.02
N PRO A 106 -13.02 -1.43 31.53
CA PRO A 106 -12.02 -1.47 30.45
C PRO A 106 -12.53 -0.81 29.15
N GLU A 107 -11.61 -0.44 28.26
CA GLU A 107 -11.90 0.10 26.93
C GLU A 107 -12.63 -0.93 26.06
N VAL A 108 -13.97 -0.85 25.97
CA VAL A 108 -14.76 -1.63 25.00
C VAL A 108 -14.50 -1.10 23.59
N ARG A 109 -14.10 -1.99 22.68
CA ARG A 109 -14.06 -1.72 21.23
C ARG A 109 -15.48 -1.48 20.72
N SER A 110 -15.74 -0.24 20.29
CA SER A 110 -16.87 0.27 19.47
C SER A 110 -18.10 -0.64 19.32
N GLY A 111 -19.20 -0.23 19.97
CA GLY A 111 -20.58 -0.69 19.76
C GLY A 111 -21.57 0.29 20.41
N GLU A 112 -22.68 0.60 19.73
CA GLU A 112 -23.56 1.76 19.98
C GLU A 112 -24.13 1.88 21.42
N GLY A 113 -24.20 3.11 21.93
CA GLY A 113 -24.98 3.53 23.11
C GLY A 113 -24.43 3.21 24.51
N GLY A 114 -23.48 2.28 24.64
CA GLY A 114 -22.82 1.94 25.91
C GLY A 114 -21.62 2.84 26.25
N ALA A 115 -20.84 3.22 25.24
CA ALA A 115 -19.62 4.02 25.38
C ALA A 115 -19.89 5.41 26.00
N ASP A 116 -20.92 6.10 25.51
CA ASP A 116 -21.27 7.47 25.95
C ASP A 116 -21.71 7.55 27.43
N ARG A 117 -22.45 6.55 27.94
CA ARG A 117 -22.84 6.51 29.37
C ARG A 117 -21.64 6.25 30.28
N ARG A 118 -20.70 5.40 29.87
CA ARG A 118 -19.46 5.17 30.60
C ARG A 118 -18.62 6.44 30.66
N THR A 119 -18.43 7.11 29.53
CA THR A 119 -17.67 8.35 29.43
C THR A 119 -18.27 9.40 30.37
N ARG A 120 -19.59 9.62 30.32
CA ARG A 120 -20.27 10.57 31.22
C ARG A 120 -20.12 10.22 32.71
N LEU A 121 -20.12 8.94 33.07
CA LEU A 121 -19.89 8.52 34.45
C LEU A 121 -18.47 8.85 34.91
N LEU A 122 -17.47 8.44 34.13
CA LEU A 122 -16.06 8.65 34.45
C LEU A 122 -15.73 10.14 34.51
N THR A 123 -16.18 10.93 33.53
CA THR A 123 -16.02 12.39 33.54
C THR A 123 -16.68 13.01 34.76
N GLY A 124 -17.92 12.62 35.10
CA GLY A 124 -18.60 13.15 36.27
C GLY A 124 -17.91 12.80 37.60
N LEU A 125 -17.44 11.56 37.76
CA LEU A 125 -16.66 11.15 38.93
C LEU A 125 -15.33 11.92 39.01
N ALA A 126 -14.61 12.05 37.90
CA ALA A 126 -13.35 12.78 37.86
C ALA A 126 -13.52 14.26 38.22
N GLN A 127 -14.58 14.91 37.73
CA GLN A 127 -14.86 16.32 38.01
C GLN A 127 -15.21 16.59 39.48
N GLU A 128 -15.85 15.64 40.17
CA GLU A 128 -16.24 15.78 41.58
C GLU A 128 -15.15 15.28 42.54
N ALA A 129 -14.38 14.25 42.16
CA ALA A 129 -13.30 13.71 42.98
C ALA A 129 -12.06 14.62 42.94
N SER A 130 -11.72 15.17 41.77
CA SER A 130 -10.45 15.88 41.60
C SER A 130 -10.50 17.35 42.03
N ARG A 131 -9.49 17.77 42.79
CA ARG A 131 -9.32 19.16 43.23
C ARG A 131 -8.35 19.93 42.32
N PRO A 132 -8.55 21.25 42.11
CA PRO A 132 -7.64 22.03 41.27
C PRO A 132 -6.24 22.12 41.90
N ASP A 133 -5.19 21.88 41.09
CA ASP A 133 -3.80 21.94 41.52
C ASP A 133 -2.86 22.42 40.40
N GLY A 134 -2.96 23.72 40.10
CA GLY A 134 -2.14 24.40 39.10
C GLY A 134 -2.74 24.35 37.69
N PHE A 135 -1.91 24.74 36.71
CA PHE A 135 -2.36 24.97 35.34
C PHE A 135 -1.44 24.30 34.30
N ALA A 136 -2.04 23.85 33.21
CA ALA A 136 -1.35 23.56 31.95
C ALA A 136 -1.33 24.83 31.09
N GLU A 137 -0.13 25.28 30.74
CA GLU A 137 0.12 26.58 30.11
C GLU A 137 0.64 26.45 28.68
N VAL A 138 1.43 25.42 28.39
CA VAL A 138 1.93 25.14 27.04
C VAL A 138 1.58 23.69 26.69
N LEU A 139 0.91 23.51 25.56
CA LEU A 139 0.57 22.18 25.04
C LEU A 139 1.09 22.05 23.62
N GLY A 140 1.70 20.92 23.31
CA GLY A 140 2.24 20.65 21.98
C GLY A 140 2.09 19.19 21.60
N ARG A 141 1.59 18.94 20.40
CA ARG A 141 1.41 17.57 19.89
C ARG A 141 2.68 17.08 19.19
N PHE A 142 3.05 15.84 19.46
CA PHE A 142 4.10 15.13 18.74
C PHE A 142 3.53 14.50 17.44
N ARG A 143 4.40 14.17 16.48
CA ARG A 143 4.01 13.61 15.17
C ARG A 143 3.26 12.27 15.28
N ASP A 144 3.55 11.50 16.32
CA ASP A 144 2.91 10.21 16.63
C ASP A 144 1.55 10.34 17.36
N GLY A 145 1.12 11.56 17.69
CA GLY A 145 -0.10 11.84 18.43
C GLY A 145 0.06 11.97 19.95
N ALA A 146 1.26 11.74 20.49
CA ALA A 146 1.56 12.02 21.88
C ALA A 146 1.44 13.51 22.21
N LEU A 147 1.37 13.83 23.50
CA LEU A 147 1.20 15.21 23.97
C LEU A 147 2.30 15.61 24.93
N MET A 148 2.94 16.74 24.65
CA MET A 148 3.75 17.47 25.62
C MET A 148 2.86 18.48 26.36
N VAL A 149 2.95 18.51 27.68
CA VAL A 149 2.31 19.52 28.52
C VAL A 149 3.37 20.14 29.43
N GLN A 150 3.42 21.46 29.44
CA GLN A 150 4.18 22.24 30.41
C GLN A 150 3.23 23.14 31.19
N GLY A 151 3.51 23.27 32.47
CA GLY A 151 2.71 24.08 33.38
C GLY A 151 3.34 24.12 34.77
N TRP A 152 2.50 24.14 35.79
CA TRP A 152 2.93 24.08 37.18
C TRP A 152 1.88 23.43 38.07
N SER A 153 2.32 22.92 39.22
CA SER A 153 1.48 22.23 40.20
C SER A 153 2.18 22.14 41.56
N HIS A 154 1.43 21.93 42.64
CA HIS A 154 1.98 21.66 43.98
C HIS A 154 2.25 20.16 44.21
N GLY A 155 1.45 19.28 43.61
CA GLY A 155 1.45 17.86 43.93
C GLY A 155 1.66 16.90 42.76
N PHE A 156 2.06 17.39 41.58
CA PHE A 156 2.17 16.54 40.40
C PHE A 156 3.27 15.46 40.56
N PRO A 157 2.99 14.19 40.24
CA PRO A 157 3.96 13.11 40.42
C PRO A 157 5.17 13.26 39.49
N ALA A 158 6.38 13.12 40.05
CA ALA A 158 7.62 13.06 39.29
C ALA A 158 7.94 11.62 38.88
N GLY A 159 8.36 11.41 37.63
CA GLY A 159 8.65 10.10 37.05
C GLY A 159 7.50 9.56 36.21
N ALA A 160 7.38 8.23 36.17
CA ALA A 160 6.31 7.55 35.43
C ALA A 160 5.01 7.56 36.25
N ALA A 161 3.91 7.96 35.62
CA ALA A 161 2.59 7.98 36.24
C ALA A 161 1.48 7.82 35.19
N ASP A 162 0.27 7.47 35.63
CA ASP A 162 -0.93 7.47 34.79
C ASP A 162 -1.76 8.73 35.07
N LEU A 163 -2.27 9.35 34.01
CA LEU A 163 -3.09 10.55 34.05
C LEU A 163 -4.41 10.31 33.32
N LEU A 164 -5.44 11.08 33.62
CA LEU A 164 -6.68 11.11 32.85
C LEU A 164 -6.80 12.43 32.10
N VAL A 165 -6.91 12.38 30.78
CA VAL A 165 -7.15 13.55 29.93
C VAL A 165 -8.64 13.67 29.68
N GLU A 166 -9.24 14.78 30.10
CA GLU A 166 -10.63 15.12 29.84
C GLU A 166 -10.72 15.98 28.58
N ALA A 167 -11.31 15.45 27.52
CA ALA A 167 -11.64 16.18 26.30
C ALA A 167 -13.12 15.96 25.96
N GLU A 168 -13.45 15.46 24.76
CA GLU A 168 -14.77 14.89 24.47
C GLU A 168 -15.03 13.63 25.30
N GLU A 169 -13.98 12.85 25.52
CA GLU A 169 -13.98 11.68 26.41
C GLU A 169 -12.93 11.84 27.51
N LEU A 170 -13.08 11.07 28.60
CA LEU A 170 -12.04 10.91 29.62
C LEU A 170 -11.23 9.64 29.31
N ARG A 171 -9.93 9.80 29.06
CA ARG A 171 -9.03 8.67 28.72
C ARG A 171 -7.78 8.65 29.59
N ALA A 172 -7.33 7.45 29.93
CA ALA A 172 -6.11 7.25 30.69
C ALA A 172 -4.89 7.23 29.76
N HIS A 173 -3.81 7.91 30.19
CA HIS A 173 -2.55 7.96 29.47
C HIS A 173 -1.39 7.76 30.44
N ALA A 174 -0.48 6.85 30.10
CA ALA A 174 0.81 6.80 30.75
C ALA A 174 1.60 8.07 30.42
N CYS A 175 2.38 8.57 31.36
CA CYS A 175 3.22 9.73 31.17
C CYS A 175 4.58 9.58 31.84
N ALA A 176 5.53 10.38 31.37
CA ALA A 176 6.74 10.70 32.10
C ALA A 176 6.73 12.20 32.44
N ALA A 177 6.98 12.52 33.70
CA ALA A 177 6.94 13.88 34.22
C ALA A 177 8.20 14.23 35.00
N ALA A 178 8.65 15.48 34.90
CA ALA A 178 9.73 16.00 35.73
C ALA A 178 9.46 17.45 36.14
N PRO A 179 9.72 17.81 37.42
CA PRO A 179 9.60 19.17 37.88
C PRO A 179 10.79 20.04 37.42
N PHE A 180 10.62 21.36 37.38
CA PHE A 180 11.69 22.33 37.24
C PHE A 180 11.42 23.56 38.11
N HIS A 181 12.49 24.28 38.46
CA HIS A 181 12.35 25.46 39.31
C HIS A 181 11.75 26.64 38.55
N ARG A 182 10.75 27.29 39.15
CA ARG A 182 10.15 28.53 38.66
C ARG A 182 10.12 29.56 39.80
N PRO A 183 10.80 30.71 39.65
CA PRO A 183 10.95 31.67 40.75
C PRO A 183 9.69 32.50 41.02
N ASP A 184 8.74 32.49 40.09
CA ASP A 184 7.47 33.20 40.18
C ASP A 184 6.37 32.41 40.92
N LEU A 185 6.65 31.16 41.30
CA LEU A 185 5.72 30.27 41.99
C LEU A 185 5.94 30.26 43.51
N PRO A 186 4.90 29.92 44.31
CA PRO A 186 5.04 29.60 45.73
C PRO A 186 6.10 28.53 46.01
N GLU A 187 6.69 28.53 47.21
CA GLU A 187 7.75 27.59 47.59
C GLU A 187 7.33 26.11 47.54
N ASP A 188 6.03 25.83 47.67
CA ASP A 188 5.41 24.50 47.60
C ASP A 188 4.90 24.13 46.20
N ALA A 189 5.15 24.95 45.19
CA ALA A 189 4.82 24.69 43.80
C ALA A 189 6.07 24.56 42.91
N ALA A 190 5.97 23.74 41.88
CA ALA A 190 7.03 23.58 40.88
C ALA A 190 6.48 23.71 39.46
N GLY A 191 7.35 24.18 38.56
CA GLY A 191 7.12 24.01 37.13
C GLY A 191 7.14 22.52 36.79
N LEU A 192 6.36 22.12 35.79
CA LEU A 192 6.24 20.74 35.36
C LEU A 192 6.42 20.65 33.84
N LEU A 193 7.19 19.67 33.39
CA LEU A 193 7.14 19.17 32.02
C LEU A 193 6.70 17.70 32.04
N THR A 194 5.66 17.37 31.28
CA THR A 194 5.18 15.99 31.12
C THR A 194 4.96 15.63 29.66
N VAL A 195 5.24 14.37 29.34
CA VAL A 195 5.00 13.76 28.02
C VAL A 195 4.02 12.61 28.22
N LEU A 196 2.85 12.72 27.60
CA LEU A 196 1.79 11.71 27.62
C LEU A 196 1.93 10.79 26.41
N GLU A 197 1.91 9.49 26.66
CA GLU A 197 2.04 8.43 25.68
C GLU A 197 0.73 8.14 24.91
N GLY A 198 0.88 7.69 23.67
CA GLY A 198 -0.23 7.31 22.78
C GLY A 198 -0.93 8.48 22.10
N PRO A 199 -1.95 8.22 21.25
CA PRO A 199 -2.71 9.26 20.60
C PRO A 199 -3.59 9.99 21.63
N VAL A 200 -3.20 11.22 21.97
CA VAL A 200 -3.95 12.09 22.88
C VAL A 200 -4.91 12.97 22.08
N ALA A 201 -6.00 13.40 22.71
CA ALA A 201 -6.94 14.35 22.11
C ALA A 201 -6.23 15.65 21.67
N PRO A 202 -6.73 16.34 20.63
CA PRO A 202 -6.15 17.59 20.16
C PRO A 202 -6.00 18.62 21.31
N PRO A 203 -4.86 19.32 21.44
CA PRO A 203 -4.57 20.21 22.58
C PRO A 203 -5.64 21.27 22.86
N ASP A 204 -6.32 21.75 21.83
CA ASP A 204 -7.37 22.76 21.90
C ASP A 204 -8.69 22.23 22.50
N THR A 205 -8.92 20.91 22.42
CA THR A 205 -10.12 20.23 22.93
C THR A 205 -10.02 19.78 24.38
N ILE A 206 -8.81 19.75 24.93
CA ILE A 206 -8.56 19.31 26.31
C ILE A 206 -9.14 20.33 27.29
N ARG A 207 -9.91 19.83 28.25
CA ARG A 207 -10.61 20.60 29.28
C ARG A 207 -9.90 20.56 30.63
N ARG A 208 -9.40 19.39 31.03
CA ARG A 208 -8.67 19.14 32.30
C ARG A 208 -7.73 17.96 32.16
N ILE A 209 -6.66 17.94 32.95
CA ILE A 209 -5.76 16.78 33.08
C ILE A 209 -5.76 16.37 34.55
N HIS A 210 -6.36 15.22 34.85
CA HIS A 210 -6.48 14.68 36.20
C HIS A 210 -5.31 13.74 36.51
N PHE A 211 -4.82 13.78 37.74
CA PHE A 211 -3.68 13.00 38.19
C PHE A 211 -3.83 12.57 39.65
N ARG A 212 -3.16 11.49 40.03
CA ARG A 212 -3.16 10.99 41.40
C ARG A 212 -2.00 11.60 42.20
N ALA A 213 -2.32 12.42 43.19
CA ALA A 213 -1.35 12.95 44.16
C ALA A 213 -1.33 12.10 45.45
N ALA A 214 -0.44 12.43 46.39
CA ALA A 214 -0.33 11.73 47.66
C ALA A 214 -1.60 11.79 48.52
N ASP A 215 -2.40 12.84 48.39
CA ASP A 215 -3.57 13.13 49.23
C ASP A 215 -4.93 12.97 48.51
N GLY A 216 -4.94 12.53 47.24
CA GLY A 216 -6.16 12.34 46.48
C GLY A 216 -6.01 12.57 44.99
N TRP A 217 -7.14 12.61 44.26
CA TRP A 217 -7.15 13.05 42.88
C TRP A 217 -7.07 14.58 42.78
N ARG A 218 -6.25 15.05 41.86
CA ARG A 218 -6.05 16.47 41.55
C ARG A 218 -6.15 16.70 40.05
N HIS A 219 -6.30 17.95 39.62
CA HIS A 219 -6.30 18.27 38.21
C HIS A 219 -5.56 19.57 37.88
N LEU A 220 -4.89 19.55 36.73
CA LEU A 220 -4.42 20.75 36.05
C LEU A 220 -5.60 21.39 35.32
N ALA A 221 -5.90 22.64 35.65
CA ALA A 221 -6.79 23.46 34.85
C ALA A 221 -6.08 23.90 33.57
N ILE A 222 -6.82 24.12 32.49
CA ILE A 222 -6.25 24.62 31.24
C ILE A 222 -6.20 26.14 31.29
N PHE A 223 -5.00 26.73 31.17
CA PHE A 223 -4.84 28.17 31.25
C PHE A 223 -5.55 28.88 30.09
N GLU A 224 -6.26 29.97 30.37
CA GLU A 224 -7.06 30.68 29.36
C GLU A 224 -6.21 31.19 28.20
N ARG A 225 -4.99 31.69 28.50
CA ARG A 225 -4.02 32.19 27.52
C ARG A 225 -2.95 31.16 27.17
N ARG A 226 -3.28 29.87 27.22
CA ARG A 226 -2.33 28.79 26.90
C ARG A 226 -1.69 28.96 25.53
N GLN A 227 -0.43 28.57 25.44
CA GLN A 227 0.28 28.47 24.18
C GLN A 227 0.07 27.07 23.57
N LEU A 228 -0.46 27.03 22.36
CA LEU A 228 -0.52 25.80 21.57
C LEU A 228 0.66 25.80 20.60
N LEU A 229 1.59 24.87 20.77
CA LEU A 229 2.72 24.72 19.86
C LEU A 229 2.25 24.10 18.54
N ALA A 230 2.76 24.64 17.43
CA ALA A 230 2.50 24.07 16.12
C ALA A 230 3.15 22.69 15.96
N ASP A 231 2.68 21.92 14.97
CA ASP A 231 3.16 20.58 14.70
C ASP A 231 4.68 20.53 14.49
N GLY A 232 5.34 19.60 15.17
CA GLY A 232 6.80 19.43 15.11
C GLY A 232 7.61 20.34 16.02
N ILE A 233 7.02 21.38 16.63
CA ILE A 233 7.73 22.28 17.57
C ILE A 233 7.87 21.65 18.97
N ALA A 234 6.90 20.83 19.39
CA ALA A 234 6.88 20.21 20.73
C ALA A 234 8.17 19.47 21.08
N SER A 235 8.77 18.74 20.13
CA SER A 235 10.03 18.02 20.35
C SER A 235 11.22 18.93 20.59
N ALA A 236 11.32 20.06 19.90
CA ALA A 236 12.40 21.02 20.10
C ALA A 236 12.24 21.70 21.47
N HIS A 237 11.03 22.18 21.77
CA HIS A 237 10.70 22.80 23.05
C HIS A 237 10.98 21.88 24.24
N ALA A 238 10.55 20.61 24.17
CA ALA A 238 10.79 19.64 25.23
C ALA A 238 12.29 19.35 25.44
N ARG A 239 13.08 19.31 24.35
CA ARG A 239 14.54 19.11 24.42
C ARG A 239 15.26 20.28 25.08
N ASP A 240 14.88 21.51 24.74
CA ASP A 240 15.48 22.72 25.33
C ASP A 240 15.22 22.80 26.84
N MET A 241 14.12 22.20 27.29
CA MET A 241 13.75 22.15 28.70
C MET A 241 14.51 21.09 29.51
N LEU A 242 15.09 20.07 28.88
CA LEU A 242 15.72 18.93 29.58
C LEU A 242 16.81 19.35 30.57
N GLY A 243 17.58 20.40 30.25
CA GLY A 243 18.65 20.91 31.10
C GLY A 243 18.17 21.56 32.39
N GLN A 244 16.90 21.98 32.44
CA GLN A 244 16.30 22.70 33.58
C GLN A 244 15.52 21.76 34.51
N LEU A 245 15.26 20.52 34.08
CA LEU A 245 14.49 19.55 34.85
C LEU A 245 15.27 19.06 36.07
N GLN A 246 14.55 18.87 37.17
CA GLN A 246 15.04 18.37 38.45
C GLN A 246 14.69 16.89 38.62
N GLY A 247 15.47 16.21 39.45
CA GLY A 247 15.31 14.77 39.72
C GLY A 247 15.88 13.91 38.59
N ASP A 248 17.02 13.27 38.83
CA ASP A 248 17.74 12.54 37.79
C ASP A 248 16.92 11.40 37.13
N ALA A 249 16.16 10.65 37.92
CA ALA A 249 15.31 9.58 37.40
C ALA A 249 14.13 10.12 36.57
N ALA A 250 13.48 11.19 37.05
CA ALA A 250 12.37 11.84 36.37
C ALA A 250 12.80 12.49 35.05
N ARG A 251 13.91 13.23 35.08
CA ARG A 251 14.55 13.80 33.88
C ARG A 251 14.91 12.73 32.86
N ARG A 252 15.48 11.59 33.30
CA ARG A 252 15.76 10.45 32.39
C ARG A 252 14.48 9.87 31.79
N GLY A 253 13.40 9.75 32.57
CA GLY A 253 12.10 9.29 32.07
C GLY A 253 11.55 10.20 30.98
N VAL A 254 11.52 11.52 31.20
CA VAL A 254 11.09 12.50 30.20
C VAL A 254 12.00 12.49 28.98
N SER A 255 13.32 12.44 29.19
CA SER A 255 14.28 12.34 28.09
C SER A 255 14.08 11.07 27.26
N ALA A 256 13.81 9.93 27.89
CA ALA A 256 13.55 8.67 27.20
C ALA A 256 12.24 8.73 26.41
N ALA A 257 11.18 9.31 26.98
CA ALA A 257 9.92 9.53 26.28
C ALA A 257 10.14 10.41 25.03
N ILE A 258 10.90 11.50 25.13
CA ILE A 258 11.19 12.37 23.97
C ILE A 258 12.08 11.65 22.94
N ALA A 259 13.12 10.95 23.39
CA ALA A 259 14.05 10.23 22.52
C ALA A 259 13.39 9.04 21.81
N ALA A 260 12.30 8.50 22.35
CA ALA A 260 11.51 7.44 21.72
C ALA A 260 10.69 7.91 20.51
N ARG A 261 10.81 9.16 20.08
CA ARG A 261 9.95 9.79 19.07
C ARG A 261 10.72 10.40 17.91
N TYR A 262 10.21 10.17 16.70
CA TYR A 262 10.76 10.78 15.50
C TYR A 262 10.40 12.26 15.41
N ASN A 263 11.40 13.09 15.14
CA ASN A 263 11.27 14.54 15.07
C ASN A 263 11.71 15.14 13.72
N GLY A 264 11.87 14.31 12.68
CA GLY A 264 12.35 14.74 11.37
C GLY A 264 13.86 14.61 11.16
N VAL A 265 14.62 14.25 12.20
CA VAL A 265 16.09 14.15 12.15
C VAL A 265 16.53 12.69 12.23
N GLU A 266 17.59 12.38 11.48
CA GLU A 266 18.29 11.09 11.57
C GLU A 266 19.01 10.96 12.91
N THR A 267 18.91 9.77 13.53
CA THR A 267 19.60 9.47 14.79
C THR A 267 20.46 8.21 14.75
N VAL A 268 20.40 7.43 13.67
CA VAL A 268 21.20 6.20 13.49
C VAL A 268 22.70 6.51 13.59
N SER A 269 23.17 7.63 13.02
CA SER A 269 24.58 8.01 13.01
C SER A 269 25.14 8.29 14.41
N GLN A 270 24.26 8.57 15.38
CA GLN A 270 24.62 8.83 16.77
C GLN A 270 24.63 7.55 17.63
N VAL A 271 24.12 6.44 17.10
CA VAL A 271 24.09 5.15 17.80
C VAL A 271 25.52 4.62 18.00
N GLN A 272 25.84 4.31 19.26
CA GLN A 272 27.15 3.81 19.67
C GLN A 272 27.29 2.29 19.54
N ALA A 273 26.19 1.56 19.38
CA ALA A 273 26.23 0.15 19.01
C ALA A 273 26.82 -0.01 17.60
N PRO A 274 27.51 -1.14 17.30
CA PRO A 274 28.16 -1.36 16.02
C PRO A 274 27.12 -1.74 14.97
N MET A 275 26.29 -0.77 14.61
CA MET A 275 25.28 -0.89 13.57
C MET A 275 25.23 0.39 12.71
N ARG A 276 25.04 0.22 11.39
CA ARG A 276 24.76 1.31 10.46
C ARG A 276 23.75 0.85 9.42
N ILE A 277 22.89 1.76 9.00
CA ILE A 277 21.94 1.54 7.91
C ILE A 277 22.08 2.65 6.89
N GLY A 278 21.98 2.31 5.61
CA GLY A 278 21.93 3.27 4.51
C GLY A 278 20.79 2.93 3.56
N LEU A 279 20.24 3.97 2.92
CA LEU A 279 19.18 3.84 1.92
C LEU A 279 19.78 4.05 0.53
N ASP A 280 19.54 3.10 -0.36
CA ASP A 280 19.85 3.27 -1.78
C ASP A 280 18.65 3.92 -2.50
N MET A 281 17.43 3.51 -2.14
CA MET A 281 16.20 4.04 -2.72
C MET A 281 14.98 3.79 -1.84
N ALA A 282 14.08 4.79 -1.81
CA ALA A 282 12.71 4.63 -1.37
C ALA A 282 11.78 5.13 -2.48
N LEU A 283 10.77 4.33 -2.84
CA LEU A 283 9.78 4.66 -3.86
C LEU A 283 8.40 4.44 -3.26
N ARG A 284 7.54 5.46 -3.34
CA ARG A 284 6.13 5.34 -2.96
C ARG A 284 5.28 5.28 -4.22
N VAL A 285 4.39 4.30 -4.29
CA VAL A 285 3.30 4.26 -5.26
C VAL A 285 2.01 4.49 -4.48
N PRO A 286 1.43 5.70 -4.52
CA PRO A 286 0.25 6.04 -3.73
C PRO A 286 -0.88 5.02 -3.91
N GLY A 287 -1.46 4.56 -2.80
CA GLY A 287 -2.52 3.55 -2.78
C GLY A 287 -2.07 2.11 -3.08
N ALA A 288 -0.79 1.87 -3.38
CA ALA A 288 -0.23 0.52 -3.53
C ALA A 288 0.77 0.19 -2.41
N GLY A 289 1.78 1.03 -2.19
CA GLY A 289 2.83 0.72 -1.22
C GLY A 289 4.12 1.50 -1.36
N LEU A 290 5.04 1.20 -0.45
CA LEU A 290 6.41 1.67 -0.42
C LEU A 290 7.37 0.53 -0.76
N PHE A 291 8.31 0.80 -1.64
CA PHE A 291 9.51 0.00 -1.89
C PHE A 291 10.69 0.68 -1.21
N VAL A 292 11.48 -0.09 -0.46
CA VAL A 292 12.68 0.42 0.22
C VAL A 292 13.82 -0.56 -0.03
N CYS A 293 14.95 -0.07 -0.53
CA CYS A 293 16.17 -0.85 -0.62
C CYS A 293 17.37 -0.06 -0.09
N GLY A 294 18.36 -0.80 0.40
CA GLY A 294 19.51 -0.23 1.08
C GLY A 294 20.38 -1.32 1.67
N TRP A 295 21.08 -1.00 2.75
CA TRP A 295 21.91 -1.94 3.49
C TRP A 295 21.79 -1.72 4.99
N LEU A 296 21.78 -2.80 5.76
CA LEU A 296 21.92 -2.80 7.23
C LEU A 296 23.15 -3.64 7.59
N LEU A 297 24.16 -2.96 8.10
CA LEU A 297 25.36 -3.54 8.70
C LEU A 297 25.13 -3.63 10.21
N ASP A 298 24.93 -4.85 10.71
CA ASP A 298 24.68 -5.12 12.13
C ASP A 298 25.32 -6.45 12.56
N PRO A 299 26.67 -6.50 12.66
CA PRO A 299 27.39 -7.73 13.01
C PRO A 299 27.07 -8.28 14.40
N THR A 300 26.56 -7.44 15.32
CA THR A 300 26.22 -7.87 16.69
C THR A 300 24.73 -8.12 16.90
N GLN A 301 23.91 -8.01 15.85
CA GLN A 301 22.45 -8.14 15.94
C GLN A 301 21.82 -7.20 16.99
N ALA A 302 22.30 -5.96 17.04
CA ALA A 302 21.80 -4.94 17.95
C ALA A 302 20.38 -4.46 17.57
N VAL A 303 20.02 -4.55 16.29
CA VAL A 303 18.71 -4.16 15.77
C VAL A 303 17.72 -5.31 15.93
N ARG A 304 16.69 -5.09 16.76
CA ARG A 304 15.63 -6.06 17.04
C ARG A 304 14.49 -6.03 16.04
N ALA A 305 14.22 -4.87 15.44
CA ALA A 305 13.19 -4.68 14.43
C ALA A 305 13.47 -3.41 13.61
N VAL A 306 13.02 -3.42 12.35
CA VAL A 306 13.01 -2.24 11.46
C VAL A 306 11.59 -2.01 11.00
N THR A 307 10.99 -0.88 11.37
CA THR A 307 9.59 -0.56 11.07
C THR A 307 9.52 0.73 10.26
N VAL A 308 8.83 0.73 9.12
CA VAL A 308 8.48 1.97 8.43
C VAL A 308 7.24 2.59 9.08
N LYS A 309 7.27 3.90 9.35
CA LYS A 309 6.13 4.66 9.85
C LYS A 309 5.93 5.96 9.07
N GLY A 310 4.69 6.43 9.01
CA GLY A 310 4.30 7.70 8.37
C GLY A 310 2.80 7.74 8.04
N GLY A 311 2.13 8.87 8.23
CA GLY A 311 0.70 9.03 7.88
C GLY A 311 -0.24 8.01 8.56
N GLY A 312 0.06 7.58 9.78
CA GLY A 312 -0.69 6.54 10.50
C GLY A 312 -0.33 5.10 10.11
N MET A 313 0.49 4.90 9.08
CA MET A 313 1.03 3.59 8.71
C MET A 313 2.14 3.19 9.68
N ALA A 314 2.17 1.90 10.05
CA ALA A 314 3.28 1.25 10.71
C ALA A 314 3.42 -0.19 10.16
N ALA A 315 4.56 -0.51 9.55
CA ALA A 315 4.80 -1.82 8.95
C ALA A 315 6.23 -2.29 9.22
N ARG A 316 6.37 -3.52 9.75
CA ARG A 316 7.67 -4.14 9.99
C ARG A 316 8.28 -4.64 8.68
N LEU A 317 9.51 -4.23 8.38
CA LEU A 317 10.21 -4.53 7.12
C LEU A 317 11.15 -5.74 7.23
N ASP A 318 11.82 -5.90 8.37
CA ASP A 318 12.91 -6.87 8.56
C ASP A 318 12.43 -8.33 8.64
N GLY A 319 11.12 -8.57 8.81
CA GLY A 319 10.55 -9.91 8.86
C GLY A 319 10.52 -10.63 7.51
N ASP A 320 10.45 -9.87 6.40
CA ASP A 320 10.25 -10.43 5.06
C ASP A 320 11.16 -9.81 3.98
N TRP A 321 12.12 -8.96 4.35
CA TRP A 321 13.04 -8.35 3.40
C TRP A 321 13.98 -9.37 2.74
N SER A 322 14.28 -9.17 1.46
CA SER A 322 15.22 -10.00 0.72
C SER A 322 16.64 -9.47 0.92
N ARG A 323 17.58 -10.33 1.29
CA ARG A 323 18.99 -9.95 1.53
C ARG A 323 19.82 -10.06 0.24
N SER A 324 20.79 -9.16 0.10
CA SER A 324 21.74 -9.16 -1.02
C SER A 324 23.18 -8.91 -0.55
N GLY A 325 24.14 -9.39 -1.34
CA GLY A 325 25.56 -9.16 -1.10
C GLY A 325 25.96 -7.71 -1.38
N ARG A 326 26.64 -7.07 -0.42
CA ARG A 326 27.11 -5.69 -0.42
C ARG A 326 28.52 -5.64 0.14
N LYS A 327 29.46 -6.20 -0.62
CA LYS A 327 30.88 -6.22 -0.27
C LYS A 327 31.46 -4.80 -0.13
N ASP A 328 30.95 -3.86 -0.91
CA ASP A 328 31.26 -2.44 -0.81
C ASP A 328 30.99 -1.88 0.60
N VAL A 329 29.95 -2.35 1.28
CA VAL A 329 29.64 -1.95 2.67
C VAL A 329 30.65 -2.56 3.64
N SER A 330 30.96 -3.85 3.51
CA SER A 330 31.97 -4.52 4.34
C SER A 330 33.33 -3.83 4.23
N ASP A 331 33.75 -3.52 3.00
CA ASP A 331 35.04 -2.89 2.73
C ASP A 331 35.10 -1.45 3.27
N ALA A 332 34.00 -0.70 3.18
CA ALA A 332 33.92 0.67 3.69
C ALA A 332 34.05 0.75 5.22
N PHE A 333 33.51 -0.23 5.96
CA PHE A 333 33.52 -0.24 7.42
C PHE A 333 34.61 -1.13 8.03
N ALA A 334 35.45 -1.79 7.23
CA ALA A 334 36.46 -2.72 7.71
C ALA A 334 37.46 -2.10 8.72
N GLN A 335 37.78 -0.81 8.55
CA GLN A 335 38.72 -0.06 9.39
C GLN A 335 38.04 0.80 10.46
N ASP A 336 36.70 0.84 10.49
CA ASP A 336 35.96 1.63 11.48
C ASP A 336 36.11 0.97 12.87
N PRO A 337 36.53 1.70 13.92
CA PRO A 337 36.71 1.14 15.27
C PRO A 337 35.49 0.43 15.85
N LEU A 338 34.28 0.86 15.48
CA LEU A 338 33.03 0.20 15.91
C LEU A 338 32.87 -1.17 15.26
N PHE A 339 33.39 -1.39 14.06
CA PHE A 339 33.20 -2.61 13.27
C PHE A 339 34.44 -3.50 13.19
N ALA A 340 35.62 -2.96 13.48
CA ALA A 340 36.90 -3.66 13.42
C ALA A 340 36.88 -4.96 14.22
N GLY A 341 37.27 -6.07 13.57
CA GLY A 341 37.27 -7.40 14.16
C GLY A 341 35.89 -8.06 14.32
N ARG A 342 34.80 -7.41 13.89
CA ARG A 342 33.42 -7.93 13.98
C ARG A 342 32.84 -8.36 12.63
N LEU A 343 33.46 -7.97 11.52
CA LEU A 343 33.04 -8.35 10.17
C LEU A 343 33.65 -9.71 9.77
N LEU A 344 32.80 -10.67 9.42
CA LEU A 344 33.25 -11.99 8.97
C LEU A 344 33.50 -11.98 7.45
N PRO A 345 34.68 -12.42 6.98
CA PRO A 345 34.95 -12.53 5.55
C PRO A 345 33.89 -13.36 4.82
N GLY A 346 33.44 -12.88 3.66
CA GLY A 346 32.41 -13.53 2.83
C GLY A 346 30.98 -13.40 3.36
N HIS A 347 30.76 -12.77 4.52
CA HIS A 347 29.42 -12.52 5.07
C HIS A 347 28.92 -11.12 4.71
N ASP A 348 28.96 -10.81 3.41
CA ASP A 348 28.63 -9.48 2.89
C ASP A 348 27.13 -9.27 2.68
N GLY A 349 26.28 -10.12 3.27
CA GLY A 349 24.82 -10.11 3.07
C GLY A 349 24.13 -8.93 3.75
N HIS A 350 24.67 -7.70 3.65
CA HIS A 350 24.19 -6.49 4.32
C HIS A 350 23.06 -5.79 3.57
N GLY A 351 22.95 -6.01 2.25
CA GLY A 351 21.91 -5.40 1.44
C GLY A 351 20.52 -5.93 1.79
N PHE A 352 19.51 -5.07 1.66
CA PHE A 352 18.12 -5.45 1.82
C PHE A 352 17.22 -4.82 0.75
N THR A 353 16.12 -5.50 0.47
CA THR A 353 14.98 -4.98 -0.28
C THR A 353 13.70 -5.36 0.45
N ALA A 354 12.88 -4.37 0.76
CA ALA A 354 11.69 -4.51 1.56
C ALA A 354 10.52 -3.75 0.91
N PHE A 355 9.32 -4.19 1.25
CA PHE A 355 8.09 -3.59 0.74
C PHE A 355 7.07 -3.47 1.86
N ALA A 356 6.35 -2.37 1.89
CA ALA A 356 5.26 -2.16 2.83
C ALA A 356 4.01 -1.68 2.08
N ARG A 357 2.89 -2.35 2.31
CA ARG A 357 1.60 -1.95 1.72
C ARG A 357 1.12 -0.66 2.36
N GLU A 358 0.68 0.27 1.52
CA GLU A 358 0.14 1.55 1.96
C GLU A 358 -1.38 1.43 2.14
N PRO A 359 -1.92 1.74 3.34
CA PRO A 359 -3.37 1.90 3.52
C PRO A 359 -3.94 3.00 2.62
N ALA A 360 -5.21 2.88 2.25
CA ALA A 360 -5.89 3.95 1.53
C ALA A 360 -6.02 5.23 2.37
N GLY A 361 -5.96 6.40 1.73
CA GLY A 361 -6.22 7.70 2.37
C GLY A 361 -5.01 8.41 2.97
N ILE A 362 -3.78 7.91 2.74
CA ILE A 362 -2.56 8.61 3.16
C ILE A 362 -2.27 9.77 2.20
N ALA A 363 -2.06 10.97 2.75
CA ALA A 363 -1.84 12.19 1.98
C ALA A 363 -0.57 12.11 1.10
N ALA A 364 -0.57 12.78 -0.05
CA ALA A 364 0.52 12.70 -1.03
C ALA A 364 1.86 13.24 -0.51
N ASP A 365 1.81 14.21 0.40
CA ASP A 365 2.93 14.90 1.06
C ASP A 365 3.37 14.27 2.39
N THR A 366 2.81 13.11 2.74
CA THR A 366 3.18 12.39 3.98
C THR A 366 4.67 12.04 3.98
N GLU A 367 5.36 12.47 5.03
CA GLU A 367 6.73 12.04 5.32
C GLU A 367 6.74 10.65 5.98
N PHE A 368 7.70 9.84 5.58
CA PHE A 368 7.94 8.52 6.16
C PHE A 368 9.32 8.47 6.81
N HIS A 369 9.49 7.55 7.76
CA HIS A 369 10.76 7.25 8.41
C HIS A 369 10.85 5.77 8.75
N LEU A 370 12.08 5.29 8.96
CA LEU A 370 12.35 3.99 9.56
C LEU A 370 12.63 4.17 11.05
N GLU A 371 12.05 3.29 11.85
CA GLU A 371 12.35 3.10 13.27
C GLU A 371 13.11 1.80 13.47
N LEU A 372 14.30 1.90 14.06
CA LEU A 372 15.16 0.78 14.40
C LEU A 372 15.06 0.55 15.91
N ALA A 373 14.39 -0.52 16.31
CA ALA A 373 14.30 -0.89 17.72
C ALA A 373 15.63 -1.51 18.17
N LEU A 374 16.22 -0.96 19.23
CA LEU A 374 17.46 -1.41 19.84
C LEU A 374 17.18 -1.97 21.23
N ALA A 375 18.21 -2.50 21.91
CA ALA A 375 18.08 -2.95 23.29
C ALA A 375 17.73 -1.80 24.25
N ASP A 376 18.37 -0.64 24.05
CA ASP A 376 18.32 0.49 24.98
C ASP A 376 17.61 1.72 24.39
N GLY A 377 16.75 1.53 23.37
CA GLY A 377 15.99 2.62 22.77
C GLY A 377 15.60 2.38 21.31
N VAL A 378 15.42 3.48 20.58
CA VAL A 378 15.05 3.48 19.16
C VAL A 378 15.92 4.49 18.42
N ALA A 379 16.29 4.14 17.18
CA ALA A 379 16.94 5.06 16.26
C ALA A 379 16.06 5.31 15.03
N PHE A 380 16.21 6.48 14.42
CA PHE A 380 15.36 6.95 13.34
C PHE A 380 16.17 7.25 12.08
N LEU A 381 15.61 6.91 10.93
CA LEU A 381 16.15 7.27 9.62
C LEU A 381 15.04 7.87 8.74
N PRO A 382 15.13 9.14 8.33
CA PRO A 382 14.19 9.72 7.37
C PRO A 382 14.12 8.90 6.08
N LEU A 383 12.92 8.72 5.52
CA LEU A 383 12.69 7.92 4.31
C LEU A 383 12.20 8.82 3.15
N PRO A 384 13.11 9.41 2.35
CA PRO A 384 12.75 10.30 1.25
C PRO A 384 12.15 9.50 0.08
N CYS A 385 10.83 9.41 0.03
CA CYS A 385 10.12 8.62 -0.96
C CYS A 385 10.06 9.34 -2.32
N GLN A 386 10.61 8.69 -3.35
CA GLN A 386 10.52 9.14 -4.74
C GLN A 386 9.13 8.81 -5.31
N GLN A 387 8.73 9.57 -6.33
CA GLN A 387 7.51 9.33 -7.12
C GLN A 387 7.74 8.27 -8.22
N PRO A 388 6.70 7.55 -8.66
CA PRO A 388 6.82 6.56 -9.72
C PRO A 388 6.94 7.23 -11.09
N THR A 389 8.12 7.10 -11.69
CA THR A 389 8.47 7.47 -13.06
C THR A 389 9.03 6.23 -13.75
N ALA A 390 9.06 6.20 -15.08
CA ALA A 390 9.66 5.08 -15.81
C ALA A 390 11.11 4.79 -15.36
N GLY A 391 11.89 5.84 -15.08
CA GLY A 391 13.25 5.72 -14.56
C GLY A 391 13.33 5.15 -13.15
N THR A 392 12.49 5.62 -12.22
CA THR A 392 12.48 5.12 -10.83
C THR A 392 11.97 3.68 -10.74
N LEU A 393 10.97 3.31 -11.55
CA LEU A 393 10.48 1.92 -11.67
C LEU A 393 11.54 0.98 -12.25
N ARG A 394 12.30 1.42 -13.27
CA ARG A 394 13.41 0.63 -13.83
C ARG A 394 14.50 0.39 -12.79
N ARG A 395 14.86 1.41 -12.00
CA ARG A 395 15.81 1.23 -10.88
C ARG A 395 15.28 0.28 -9.82
N MET A 396 13.98 0.35 -9.48
CA MET A 396 13.34 -0.57 -8.52
C MET A 396 13.48 -2.01 -8.98
N LEU A 397 13.16 -2.29 -10.24
CA LEU A 397 13.30 -3.63 -10.81
C LEU A 397 14.76 -4.11 -10.80
N GLY A 398 15.72 -3.23 -11.11
CA GLY A 398 17.15 -3.55 -11.07
C GLY A 398 17.68 -3.90 -9.67
N ALA A 399 17.07 -3.35 -8.61
CA ALA A 399 17.47 -3.63 -7.23
C ALA A 399 17.05 -5.04 -6.74
N VAL A 400 16.07 -5.67 -7.40
CA VAL A 400 15.58 -7.00 -7.00
C VAL A 400 16.44 -8.10 -7.61
N ASN A 401 16.74 -9.15 -6.83
CA ASN A 401 17.44 -10.33 -7.31
C ASN A 401 16.44 -11.36 -7.88
N PRO A 402 16.39 -11.57 -9.22
CA PRO A 402 15.47 -12.52 -9.80
C PRO A 402 15.79 -13.98 -9.47
N ASP A 403 17.02 -14.29 -9.04
CA ASP A 403 17.44 -15.65 -8.67
C ASP A 403 17.16 -15.96 -7.18
N SER A 404 16.46 -15.07 -6.49
CA SER A 404 16.05 -15.29 -5.10
C SER A 404 15.01 -16.42 -5.00
N PRO A 405 15.12 -17.36 -4.06
CA PRO A 405 14.12 -18.43 -3.89
C PRO A 405 12.74 -17.91 -3.46
N THR A 406 12.64 -16.65 -3.02
CA THR A 406 11.37 -16.01 -2.63
C THR A 406 10.79 -15.11 -3.73
N ILE A 407 11.35 -15.13 -4.94
CA ILE A 407 11.02 -14.16 -5.99
C ILE A 407 9.54 -14.15 -6.39
N ASP A 408 8.91 -15.32 -6.50
CA ASP A 408 7.48 -15.40 -6.86
C ASP A 408 6.59 -14.73 -5.80
N ARG A 409 6.94 -14.91 -4.52
CA ARG A 409 6.26 -14.24 -3.39
C ARG A 409 6.49 -12.73 -3.45
N VAL A 410 7.70 -12.28 -3.75
CA VAL A 410 8.05 -10.85 -3.89
C VAL A 410 7.28 -10.21 -5.03
N VAL A 411 7.21 -10.88 -6.18
CA VAL A 411 6.44 -10.43 -7.34
C VAL A 411 4.96 -10.31 -7.00
N ALA A 412 4.38 -11.38 -6.45
CA ALA A 412 2.94 -11.44 -6.19
C ALA A 412 2.47 -10.51 -5.07
N THR A 413 3.28 -10.39 -4.01
CA THR A 413 2.89 -9.63 -2.82
C THR A 413 3.17 -8.14 -2.99
N HIS A 414 4.18 -7.79 -3.80
CA HIS A 414 4.77 -6.45 -3.81
C HIS A 414 4.94 -5.83 -5.21
N LEU A 415 5.80 -6.38 -6.07
CA LEU A 415 6.16 -5.73 -7.33
C LEU A 415 4.95 -5.59 -8.27
N GLY A 416 4.18 -6.67 -8.42
CA GLY A 416 3.00 -6.70 -9.26
C GLY A 416 1.95 -5.65 -8.88
N PRO A 417 1.46 -5.62 -7.62
CA PRO A 417 0.55 -4.58 -7.15
C PRO A 417 1.09 -3.16 -7.33
N MET A 418 2.37 -2.91 -7.03
CA MET A 418 2.98 -1.57 -7.18
C MET A 418 3.02 -1.13 -8.64
N LEU A 419 3.40 -2.00 -9.56
CA LEU A 419 3.47 -1.65 -10.99
C LEU A 419 2.10 -1.43 -11.60
N ARG A 420 1.09 -2.22 -11.21
CA ARG A 420 -0.30 -1.99 -11.60
C ARG A 420 -0.81 -0.64 -11.08
N GLY A 421 -0.49 -0.29 -9.84
CA GLY A 421 -0.84 1.01 -9.23
C GLY A 421 -0.17 2.18 -9.95
N ALA A 422 1.12 2.07 -10.23
CA ALA A 422 1.89 3.11 -10.94
C ALA A 422 1.39 3.33 -12.37
N ALA A 423 1.01 2.27 -13.07
CA ALA A 423 0.53 2.35 -14.44
C ALA A 423 -0.83 3.05 -14.60
N SER A 424 -1.61 3.25 -13.52
CA SER A 424 -2.86 4.02 -13.56
C SER A 424 -2.65 5.53 -13.75
N GLY A 425 -1.43 6.03 -13.53
CA GLY A 425 -1.10 7.45 -13.67
C GLY A 425 -0.28 7.82 -14.91
N LEU A 426 0.09 6.86 -15.78
CA LEU A 426 0.90 7.14 -16.97
C LEU A 426 0.03 7.70 -18.11
N ALA A 427 0.38 8.88 -18.61
CA ALA A 427 -0.32 9.53 -19.72
C ALA A 427 -0.15 8.78 -21.04
N THR A 428 -1.15 8.86 -21.92
CA THR A 428 -1.08 8.30 -23.28
C THR A 428 0.02 9.00 -24.08
N ALA A 429 0.86 8.22 -24.77
CA ALA A 429 1.94 8.76 -25.60
C ALA A 429 1.39 9.73 -26.65
N SER A 430 2.05 10.88 -26.82
CA SER A 430 1.66 11.87 -27.82
C SER A 430 2.15 11.41 -29.19
N SER A 431 1.43 11.77 -30.27
CA SER A 431 1.86 11.38 -31.62
C SER A 431 1.52 12.43 -32.67
N VAL A 432 2.43 12.59 -33.64
CA VAL A 432 2.28 13.55 -34.74
C VAL A 432 2.32 12.80 -36.07
N LEU A 433 1.32 13.03 -36.91
CA LEU A 433 1.24 12.46 -38.25
C LEU A 433 1.88 13.39 -39.28
N HIS A 434 2.78 12.84 -40.07
CA HIS A 434 3.38 13.48 -41.24
C HIS A 434 2.97 12.71 -42.50
N PRO A 435 2.03 13.22 -43.31
CA PRO A 435 1.67 12.60 -44.58
C PRO A 435 2.86 12.58 -45.55
N MET A 436 3.08 11.45 -46.22
CA MET A 436 4.17 11.20 -47.16
C MET A 436 3.70 10.41 -48.38
N GLY A 437 4.31 10.67 -49.54
CA GLY A 437 3.94 10.01 -50.79
C GLY A 437 2.61 10.51 -51.36
N ARG A 438 1.78 9.61 -51.93
CA ARG A 438 0.51 10.01 -52.56
C ARG A 438 -0.62 10.14 -51.54
N ALA A 439 -1.56 11.04 -51.82
CA ALA A 439 -2.76 11.20 -50.99
C ALA A 439 -3.85 10.19 -51.39
N LEU A 440 -4.45 9.53 -50.41
CA LEU A 440 -5.69 8.73 -50.56
C LEU A 440 -6.83 9.43 -49.84
N LYS A 441 -7.99 9.55 -50.49
CA LYS A 441 -9.20 10.12 -49.88
C LYS A 441 -9.88 9.15 -48.91
N SER A 442 -10.07 7.90 -49.35
CA SER A 442 -10.76 6.87 -48.58
C SER A 442 -9.96 5.57 -48.67
N PRO A 443 -9.02 5.33 -47.74
CA PRO A 443 -8.23 4.12 -47.75
C PRO A 443 -9.10 2.90 -47.44
N ARG A 444 -8.84 1.80 -48.14
CA ARG A 444 -9.54 0.53 -47.97
C ARG A 444 -9.13 -0.19 -46.67
N VAL A 445 -7.84 -0.10 -46.33
CA VAL A 445 -7.22 -0.66 -45.12
C VAL A 445 -6.14 0.31 -44.64
N SER A 446 -6.05 0.50 -43.31
CA SER A 446 -4.93 1.19 -42.66
C SER A 446 -3.94 0.14 -42.15
N VAL A 447 -2.75 0.09 -42.73
CA VAL A 447 -1.68 -0.83 -42.34
C VAL A 447 -0.81 -0.11 -41.31
N ILE A 448 -0.71 -0.62 -40.10
CA ILE A 448 0.15 -0.06 -39.06
C ILE A 448 1.43 -0.89 -39.00
N LEU A 449 2.56 -0.23 -39.27
CA LEU A 449 3.90 -0.79 -39.23
C LEU A 449 4.66 -0.16 -38.04
N PRO A 450 4.66 -0.78 -36.84
CA PRO A 450 5.34 -0.24 -35.67
C PRO A 450 6.85 -0.49 -35.73
N VAL A 451 7.65 0.55 -35.52
CA VAL A 451 9.12 0.52 -35.64
C VAL A 451 9.75 1.07 -34.37
N CYS A 452 10.00 0.18 -33.40
CA CYS A 452 10.50 0.50 -32.05
C CYS A 452 11.79 -0.25 -31.66
N ASP A 453 12.33 -1.06 -32.56
CA ASP A 453 13.51 -1.93 -32.34
C ASP A 453 14.82 -1.29 -32.85
N GLY A 454 14.79 0.00 -33.19
CA GLY A 454 15.94 0.76 -33.69
C GLY A 454 16.29 0.49 -35.15
N ARG A 455 15.52 -0.33 -35.87
CA ARG A 455 15.81 -0.65 -37.27
C ARG A 455 15.58 0.54 -38.21
N GLU A 456 16.34 0.55 -39.31
CA GLU A 456 16.29 1.60 -40.34
C GLU A 456 16.02 1.05 -41.75
N ASP A 457 15.83 -0.27 -41.86
CA ASP A 457 15.71 -1.06 -43.10
C ASP A 457 14.24 -1.42 -43.44
N ILE A 458 13.29 -0.55 -43.10
CA ILE A 458 11.87 -0.78 -43.45
C ILE A 458 11.57 -0.50 -44.93
N ASP A 459 12.54 0.00 -45.69
CA ASP A 459 12.45 0.15 -47.15
C ASP A 459 12.16 -1.19 -47.84
N LEU A 460 12.66 -2.30 -47.31
CA LEU A 460 12.32 -3.66 -47.77
C LEU A 460 10.81 -3.96 -47.65
N ASN A 461 10.19 -3.57 -46.53
CA ASN A 461 8.76 -3.71 -46.32
C ASN A 461 7.98 -2.84 -47.31
N LEU A 462 8.37 -1.57 -47.45
CA LEU A 462 7.75 -0.64 -48.40
C LEU A 462 7.87 -1.14 -49.84
N ALA A 463 9.04 -1.66 -50.25
CA ALA A 463 9.26 -2.23 -51.57
C ALA A 463 8.38 -3.46 -51.84
N ARG A 464 8.20 -4.33 -50.85
CA ARG A 464 7.31 -5.51 -50.97
C ARG A 464 5.86 -5.09 -51.12
N MET A 465 5.39 -4.14 -50.32
CA MET A 465 4.04 -3.59 -50.40
C MET A 465 3.79 -2.87 -51.73
N ALA A 466 4.76 -2.09 -52.23
CA ALA A 466 4.66 -1.39 -53.51
C ALA A 466 4.45 -2.32 -54.71
N ASN A 467 4.97 -3.55 -54.62
CA ASN A 467 4.87 -4.56 -55.68
C ASN A 467 3.59 -5.42 -55.59
N ASP A 468 2.71 -5.18 -54.62
CA ASP A 468 1.48 -5.93 -54.42
C ASP A 468 0.24 -5.03 -54.68
N PRO A 469 -0.63 -5.38 -55.65
CA PRO A 469 -1.84 -4.62 -55.94
C PRO A 469 -2.75 -4.38 -54.73
N ASP A 470 -2.68 -5.22 -53.69
CA ASP A 470 -3.44 -5.02 -52.46
C ASP A 470 -3.17 -3.65 -51.80
N PHE A 471 -1.98 -3.07 -52.00
CA PHE A 471 -1.60 -1.78 -51.41
C PHE A 471 -1.92 -0.57 -52.32
N ALA A 472 -2.58 -0.80 -53.46
CA ALA A 472 -3.01 0.27 -54.35
C ALA A 472 -4.04 1.22 -53.71
N ASP A 473 -4.84 0.74 -52.76
CA ASP A 473 -5.83 1.55 -52.01
C ASP A 473 -5.64 1.45 -50.49
N ALA A 474 -4.49 0.96 -50.03
CA ALA A 474 -4.14 0.93 -48.61
C ALA A 474 -3.32 2.16 -48.22
N GLU A 475 -3.54 2.68 -47.01
CA GLU A 475 -2.60 3.61 -46.39
C GLU A 475 -1.68 2.85 -45.44
N ILE A 476 -0.41 3.25 -45.37
CA ILE A 476 0.61 2.64 -44.52
C ILE A 476 1.04 3.66 -43.46
N LEU A 477 0.69 3.40 -42.21
CA LEU A 477 1.11 4.17 -41.05
C LEU A 477 2.41 3.58 -40.49
N VAL A 478 3.53 4.22 -40.78
CA VAL A 478 4.83 3.88 -40.19
C VAL A 478 4.91 4.56 -38.82
N ALA A 479 4.70 3.79 -37.76
CA ALA A 479 4.68 4.29 -36.39
C ALA A 479 6.06 4.15 -35.76
N ALA A 480 6.83 5.22 -35.77
CA ALA A 480 8.21 5.21 -35.30
C ALA A 480 8.27 5.63 -33.82
N GLY A 481 8.81 4.74 -32.99
CA GLY A 481 8.88 4.91 -31.53
C GLY A 481 10.08 5.73 -31.04
N ALA A 482 10.32 5.62 -29.73
CA ALA A 482 11.44 6.25 -29.04
C ALA A 482 12.79 5.93 -29.70
N GLY A 483 13.58 6.96 -29.97
CA GLY A 483 14.89 6.84 -30.62
C GLY A 483 14.87 6.55 -32.12
N THR A 484 13.83 5.91 -32.68
CA THR A 484 13.77 5.58 -34.13
C THR A 484 13.18 6.71 -34.98
N HIS A 485 12.22 7.46 -34.44
CA HIS A 485 11.46 8.46 -35.22
C HIS A 485 12.31 9.57 -35.85
N GLU A 486 13.40 10.00 -35.21
CA GLU A 486 14.28 11.04 -35.76
C GLU A 486 15.09 10.55 -36.97
N ARG A 487 15.50 9.28 -36.97
CA ARG A 487 16.38 8.70 -38.00
C ARG A 487 15.61 8.20 -39.22
N LEU A 488 14.40 7.68 -39.02
CA LEU A 488 13.65 6.96 -40.05
C LEU A 488 12.92 7.87 -41.05
N ALA A 489 12.56 9.09 -40.63
CA ALA A 489 11.65 9.96 -41.39
C ALA A 489 12.15 10.29 -42.82
N GLY A 490 13.46 10.50 -42.99
CA GLY A 490 14.07 10.82 -44.28
C GLY A 490 13.95 9.68 -45.29
N MET A 491 14.33 8.47 -44.88
CA MET A 491 14.23 7.27 -45.71
C MET A 491 12.77 6.98 -46.08
N VAL A 492 11.84 7.05 -45.11
CA VAL A 492 10.41 6.78 -45.37
C VAL A 492 9.84 7.76 -46.37
N ARG A 493 10.18 9.05 -46.26
CA ARG A 493 9.74 10.08 -47.21
C ARG A 493 10.22 9.77 -48.63
N GLN A 494 11.48 9.39 -48.78
CA GLN A 494 12.06 9.05 -50.08
C GLN A 494 11.40 7.80 -50.67
N ALA A 495 11.27 6.73 -49.89
CA ALA A 495 10.63 5.48 -50.31
C ALA A 495 9.16 5.68 -50.68
N ALA A 496 8.40 6.44 -49.87
CA ALA A 496 6.99 6.74 -50.15
C ALA A 496 6.81 7.48 -51.49
N GLY A 497 7.67 8.46 -51.77
CA GLY A 497 7.68 9.19 -53.04
C GLY A 497 8.08 8.31 -54.23
N PHE A 498 9.15 7.53 -54.08
CA PHE A 498 9.68 6.65 -55.13
C PHE A 498 8.67 5.56 -55.53
N TYR A 499 8.13 4.84 -54.55
CA TYR A 499 7.16 3.75 -54.78
C TYR A 499 5.73 4.24 -54.99
N ARG A 500 5.47 5.54 -54.89
CA ARG A 500 4.13 6.14 -54.96
C ARG A 500 3.15 5.51 -53.97
N LEU A 501 3.62 5.15 -52.78
CA LEU A 501 2.78 4.63 -51.71
C LEU A 501 2.07 5.76 -50.97
N ALA A 502 0.94 5.45 -50.35
CA ALA A 502 0.25 6.38 -49.46
C ALA A 502 0.72 6.11 -48.03
N VAL A 503 1.68 6.90 -47.55
CA VAL A 503 2.36 6.66 -46.27
C VAL A 503 2.04 7.78 -45.30
N GLY A 504 1.67 7.43 -44.06
CA GLY A 504 1.65 8.35 -42.93
C GLY A 504 2.79 8.01 -42.00
N PHE A 505 3.75 8.91 -41.83
CA PHE A 505 4.79 8.73 -40.82
C PHE A 505 4.29 9.27 -39.48
N VAL A 506 4.09 8.39 -38.50
CA VAL A 506 3.62 8.74 -37.16
C VAL A 506 4.83 8.78 -36.24
N ALA A 507 5.24 9.99 -35.84
CA ALA A 507 6.27 10.19 -34.83
C ALA A 507 5.66 10.02 -33.44
N ALA A 508 6.13 9.03 -32.68
CA ALA A 508 5.66 8.71 -31.33
C ALA A 508 6.88 8.59 -30.38
N PRO A 509 7.46 9.71 -29.93
CA PRO A 509 8.73 9.72 -29.21
C PRO A 509 8.67 9.00 -27.86
N GLU A 510 7.49 8.89 -27.23
CA GLU A 510 7.31 8.22 -25.95
C GLU A 510 6.98 6.73 -26.08
N ALA A 511 6.66 6.23 -27.28
CA ALA A 511 6.33 4.82 -27.49
C ALA A 511 7.59 3.95 -27.35
N ALA A 512 7.65 3.14 -26.28
CA ALA A 512 8.79 2.31 -25.94
C ALA A 512 8.74 0.92 -26.59
N ASP A 513 7.57 0.47 -27.05
CA ASP A 513 7.39 -0.83 -27.69
C ASP A 513 6.38 -0.79 -28.86
N PRO A 514 6.27 -1.88 -29.64
CA PRO A 514 5.39 -1.92 -30.81
C PRO A 514 3.89 -1.69 -30.51
N PHE A 515 3.37 -2.10 -29.37
CA PHE A 515 1.96 -1.94 -29.03
C PHE A 515 1.63 -0.50 -28.63
N GLU A 516 2.57 0.18 -27.97
CA GLU A 516 2.47 1.62 -27.71
C GLU A 516 2.50 2.41 -29.03
N ALA A 517 3.37 2.04 -29.97
CA ALA A 517 3.39 2.65 -31.30
C ALA A 517 2.11 2.38 -32.10
N VAL A 518 1.54 1.17 -32.00
CA VAL A 518 0.22 0.87 -32.58
C VAL A 518 -0.86 1.77 -31.95
N THR A 519 -0.85 1.96 -30.62
CA THR A 519 -1.79 2.84 -29.92
C THR A 519 -1.69 4.26 -30.45
N ALA A 520 -0.46 4.78 -30.57
CA ALA A 520 -0.16 6.11 -31.05
C ALA A 520 -0.60 6.33 -32.51
N ALA A 521 -0.49 5.31 -33.36
CA ALA A 521 -0.88 5.37 -34.77
C ALA A 521 -2.38 5.12 -35.00
N LEU A 522 -3.07 4.42 -34.10
CA LEU A 522 -4.48 4.05 -34.25
C LEU A 522 -5.40 5.28 -34.33
N ALA A 523 -5.04 6.37 -33.65
CA ALA A 523 -5.75 7.65 -33.74
C ALA A 523 -5.72 8.26 -35.15
N HIS A 524 -4.69 7.94 -35.94
CA HIS A 524 -4.48 8.45 -37.30
C HIS A 524 -5.00 7.50 -38.39
N ALA A 525 -5.40 6.28 -38.05
CA ALA A 525 -5.96 5.31 -38.99
C ALA A 525 -7.35 5.75 -39.47
N ARG A 526 -7.53 5.84 -40.80
CA ARG A 526 -8.75 6.36 -41.45
C ARG A 526 -9.66 5.28 -42.03
N ALA A 527 -9.17 4.06 -42.24
CA ALA A 527 -9.98 2.97 -42.77
C ALA A 527 -10.78 2.26 -41.65
N ASP A 528 -11.88 1.61 -42.03
CA ASP A 528 -12.70 0.80 -41.11
C ASP A 528 -12.00 -0.49 -40.67
N ARG A 529 -10.93 -0.88 -41.38
CA ARG A 529 -10.13 -2.09 -41.12
C ARG A 529 -8.67 -1.71 -40.93
N VAL A 530 -8.07 -2.29 -39.90
CA VAL A 530 -6.66 -2.08 -39.58
C VAL A 530 -5.92 -3.39 -39.75
N LEU A 531 -4.76 -3.34 -40.40
CA LEU A 531 -3.80 -4.43 -40.45
C LEU A 531 -2.65 -4.09 -39.49
N LEU A 532 -2.49 -4.87 -38.44
CA LEU A 532 -1.25 -4.88 -37.67
C LEU A 532 -0.23 -5.66 -38.49
N LEU A 533 0.94 -5.08 -38.74
CA LEU A 533 2.02 -5.73 -39.48
C LEU A 533 3.36 -5.39 -38.82
N SER A 534 4.00 -6.36 -38.19
CA SER A 534 5.37 -6.24 -37.70
C SER A 534 6.31 -6.03 -38.89
N PRO A 535 7.31 -5.14 -38.78
CA PRO A 535 8.28 -4.93 -39.85
C PRO A 535 9.20 -6.15 -40.07
N SER A 536 9.22 -7.13 -39.16
CA SER A 536 9.93 -8.41 -39.37
C SER A 536 9.13 -9.43 -40.19
N VAL A 537 7.85 -9.15 -40.49
CA VAL A 537 6.98 -10.03 -41.26
C VAL A 537 6.96 -9.59 -42.73
N LEU A 538 7.49 -10.46 -43.60
CA LEU A 538 7.59 -10.22 -45.03
C LEU A 538 6.58 -11.10 -45.80
N PRO A 539 5.81 -10.51 -46.73
CA PRO A 539 4.91 -11.28 -47.57
C PRO A 539 5.68 -12.12 -48.59
N THR A 540 5.20 -13.35 -48.82
CA THR A 540 5.82 -14.29 -49.78
C THR A 540 5.14 -14.29 -51.15
N GLU A 541 3.83 -14.01 -51.18
CA GLU A 541 2.98 -14.03 -52.38
C GLU A 541 2.09 -12.78 -52.40
N ARG A 542 1.67 -12.34 -53.61
CA ARG A 542 0.75 -11.21 -53.78
C ARG A 542 -0.69 -11.59 -53.43
N GLY A 543 -1.53 -10.63 -53.06
CA GLY A 543 -2.97 -10.86 -52.84
C GLY A 543 -3.31 -11.46 -51.46
N TRP A 544 -2.33 -11.50 -50.55
CA TRP A 544 -2.47 -12.09 -49.22
C TRP A 544 -3.36 -11.25 -48.29
N LEU A 545 -3.34 -9.92 -48.44
CA LEU A 545 -4.19 -9.02 -47.66
C LEU A 545 -5.65 -9.15 -48.10
N SER A 546 -5.90 -9.22 -49.41
CA SER A 546 -7.22 -9.53 -49.97
C SER A 546 -7.74 -10.89 -49.49
N ALA A 547 -6.87 -11.88 -49.26
CA ALA A 547 -7.25 -13.17 -48.70
C ALA A 547 -7.71 -13.06 -47.24
N LEU A 548 -7.01 -12.28 -46.40
CA LEU A 548 -7.41 -12.00 -45.02
C LEU A 548 -8.77 -11.28 -44.97
N GLU A 549 -8.99 -10.28 -45.82
CA GLU A 549 -10.26 -9.56 -45.88
C GLU A 549 -11.44 -10.45 -46.27
N ARG A 550 -11.23 -11.35 -47.23
CA ARG A 550 -12.25 -12.28 -47.68
C ARG A 550 -12.73 -13.16 -46.53
N ALA A 551 -11.80 -13.58 -45.67
CA ALA A 551 -12.12 -14.35 -44.47
C ALA A 551 -12.96 -13.54 -43.46
N ILE A 552 -12.62 -12.27 -43.23
CA ILE A 552 -13.41 -11.40 -42.32
C ILE A 552 -14.79 -11.07 -42.91
N ARG A 553 -14.94 -10.96 -44.24
CA ARG A 553 -16.23 -10.67 -44.89
C ARG A 553 -17.20 -11.84 -44.93
N LYS A 554 -16.70 -13.08 -44.81
CA LYS A 554 -17.53 -14.31 -44.78
C LYS A 554 -17.21 -15.17 -43.56
N PRO A 555 -17.47 -14.70 -42.32
CA PRO A 555 -17.13 -15.46 -41.11
C PRO A 555 -17.84 -16.84 -41.06
N ASN A 556 -19.08 -16.89 -41.55
CA ASN A 556 -19.97 -18.07 -41.49
C ASN A 556 -19.52 -19.24 -42.37
N ALA A 557 -18.51 -19.06 -43.23
CA ALA A 557 -17.96 -20.15 -44.05
C ALA A 557 -16.97 -21.03 -43.27
N VAL A 558 -16.62 -20.67 -42.03
CA VAL A 558 -15.59 -21.32 -41.21
C VAL A 558 -16.15 -21.96 -39.93
N GLY A 559 -17.47 -22.05 -39.79
CA GLY A 559 -18.13 -22.70 -38.64
C GLY A 559 -19.59 -22.22 -38.47
N SER A 560 -20.47 -23.11 -37.98
CA SER A 560 -21.94 -22.98 -38.04
C SER A 560 -22.59 -21.95 -37.09
N ALA A 561 -21.88 -20.92 -36.64
CA ALA A 561 -22.45 -19.82 -35.86
C ALA A 561 -22.12 -18.47 -36.50
N ALA A 562 -23.08 -17.54 -36.50
CA ALA A 562 -22.85 -16.17 -36.95
C ALA A 562 -21.75 -15.55 -36.09
N LEU A 563 -20.55 -15.42 -36.65
CA LEU A 563 -19.40 -14.93 -35.88
C LEU A 563 -19.41 -13.41 -35.81
N ALA A 564 -19.25 -12.96 -34.57
CA ALA A 564 -18.90 -11.60 -34.18
C ALA A 564 -17.61 -11.13 -34.89
N PRO A 565 -17.29 -9.82 -34.92
CA PRO A 565 -16.17 -9.30 -35.71
C PRO A 565 -14.86 -10.06 -35.48
N VAL A 566 -14.17 -10.40 -36.59
CA VAL A 566 -13.05 -11.34 -36.61
C VAL A 566 -11.72 -10.60 -36.73
N MET A 567 -10.75 -10.99 -35.90
CA MET A 567 -9.32 -10.74 -36.07
C MET A 567 -8.71 -11.93 -36.84
N ALA A 568 -8.36 -11.73 -38.10
CA ALA A 568 -7.83 -12.78 -38.97
C ALA A 568 -6.31 -12.67 -39.09
N SER A 569 -5.59 -13.76 -38.84
CA SER A 569 -4.14 -13.84 -39.00
C SER A 569 -3.73 -14.96 -39.97
N PRO A 570 -2.65 -14.77 -40.75
CA PRO A 570 -2.07 -15.80 -41.59
C PRO A 570 -1.24 -16.81 -40.75
N THR A 571 -0.70 -17.81 -41.43
CA THR A 571 0.43 -18.58 -40.89
C THR A 571 1.72 -17.79 -41.03
N LEU A 572 2.50 -17.71 -39.95
CA LEU A 572 3.86 -17.19 -40.00
C LEU A 572 4.85 -18.35 -40.03
N LEU A 573 5.81 -18.28 -40.94
CA LEU A 573 6.89 -19.24 -41.10
C LEU A 573 8.21 -18.60 -40.66
N TYR A 574 9.12 -19.41 -40.14
CA TYR A 574 10.54 -19.06 -40.04
C TYR A 574 11.18 -19.03 -41.44
N GLU A 575 12.41 -18.54 -41.52
CA GLU A 575 13.20 -18.44 -42.76
C GLU A 575 13.49 -19.82 -43.36
N ASP A 576 13.59 -20.86 -42.52
CA ASP A 576 13.75 -22.26 -42.93
C ASP A 576 12.43 -22.93 -43.37
N HIS A 577 11.34 -22.15 -43.43
CA HIS A 577 9.98 -22.60 -43.74
C HIS A 577 9.35 -23.57 -42.73
N SER A 578 9.91 -23.70 -41.53
CA SER A 578 9.17 -24.28 -40.40
C SER A 578 8.11 -23.28 -39.89
N ILE A 579 7.07 -23.78 -39.25
CA ILE A 579 5.94 -22.99 -38.78
C ILE A 579 6.36 -22.24 -37.50
N ARG A 580 6.29 -20.90 -37.53
CA ARG A 580 6.48 -20.05 -36.34
C ARG A 580 5.19 -19.81 -35.60
N PHE A 581 4.09 -19.61 -36.33
CA PHE A 581 2.77 -19.34 -35.75
C PHE A 581 1.64 -19.92 -36.60
N ALA A 582 0.76 -20.70 -35.97
CA ALA A 582 -0.43 -21.29 -36.59
C ALA A 582 -1.70 -21.13 -35.71
N GLY A 583 -1.74 -20.05 -34.92
CA GLY A 583 -2.76 -19.82 -33.91
C GLY A 583 -2.38 -20.37 -32.53
N ILE A 584 -2.99 -19.80 -31.49
CA ILE A 584 -2.87 -20.25 -30.10
C ILE A 584 -4.22 -20.80 -29.64
N VAL A 585 -4.18 -21.91 -28.92
CA VAL A 585 -5.36 -22.53 -28.29
C VAL A 585 -5.18 -22.61 -26.79
N ALA A 586 -6.28 -22.40 -26.07
CA ALA A 586 -6.36 -22.65 -24.64
C ALA A 586 -6.42 -24.17 -24.40
N VAL A 587 -5.61 -24.64 -23.47
CA VAL A 587 -5.52 -26.04 -23.04
C VAL A 587 -5.66 -26.08 -21.54
N GLU A 588 -6.70 -26.75 -21.07
CA GLU A 588 -6.92 -26.97 -19.64
C GLU A 588 -5.97 -28.06 -19.12
N GLY A 589 -5.16 -27.71 -18.13
CA GLY A 589 -4.23 -28.60 -17.46
C GLY A 589 -4.85 -29.33 -16.27
N ALA A 590 -4.09 -30.26 -15.69
CA ALA A 590 -4.48 -30.95 -14.46
C ALA A 590 -4.67 -29.92 -13.32
N GLY A 591 -5.87 -29.89 -12.72
CA GLY A 591 -6.23 -28.93 -11.67
C GLY A 591 -6.98 -27.68 -12.15
N GLY A 592 -7.46 -27.65 -13.40
CA GLY A 592 -8.31 -26.56 -13.92
C GLY A 592 -7.55 -25.30 -14.34
N ALA A 593 -6.22 -25.37 -14.46
CA ALA A 593 -5.41 -24.26 -14.92
C ALA A 593 -5.36 -24.22 -16.46
N VAL A 594 -5.88 -23.16 -17.07
CA VAL A 594 -5.75 -22.95 -18.53
C VAL A 594 -4.36 -22.43 -18.90
N THR A 595 -3.72 -23.12 -19.84
CA THR A 595 -2.48 -22.71 -20.50
C THR A 595 -2.74 -22.35 -21.96
N TYR A 596 -1.91 -21.50 -22.56
CA TYR A 596 -2.06 -21.10 -23.96
C TYR A 596 -0.91 -21.68 -24.79
N GLN A 597 -1.24 -22.57 -25.74
CA GLN A 597 -0.26 -23.32 -26.52
C GLN A 597 -0.26 -22.91 -27.99
N ARG A 598 0.93 -22.69 -28.57
CA ARG A 598 1.10 -22.40 -30.00
C ARG A 598 0.93 -23.68 -30.81
N ARG A 599 0.00 -23.69 -31.76
CA ARG A 599 -0.23 -24.82 -32.65
C ARG A 599 0.92 -24.98 -33.64
N PHE A 600 1.32 -26.23 -33.88
CA PHE A 600 2.25 -26.64 -34.94
C PHE A 600 3.60 -25.89 -34.97
N ALA A 601 3.99 -25.19 -33.89
CA ALA A 601 5.25 -24.46 -33.86
C ALA A 601 6.43 -25.44 -34.05
N GLY A 602 7.35 -25.11 -34.96
CA GLY A 602 8.50 -25.94 -35.35
C GLY A 602 8.18 -27.03 -36.39
N TYR A 603 6.91 -27.27 -36.74
CA TYR A 603 6.56 -28.26 -37.76
C TYR A 603 6.89 -27.75 -39.18
N PRO A 604 7.20 -28.61 -40.16
CA PRO A 604 7.40 -28.18 -41.55
C PRO A 604 6.13 -27.61 -42.18
N ARG A 605 6.26 -26.62 -43.08
CA ARG A 605 5.12 -26.02 -43.81
C ARG A 605 4.19 -27.01 -44.52
N ASP A 606 4.66 -28.22 -44.83
CA ASP A 606 3.85 -29.26 -45.48
C ASP A 606 2.68 -29.73 -44.63
N TRP A 607 2.77 -29.61 -43.30
CA TRP A 607 1.66 -29.87 -42.37
C TRP A 607 0.45 -28.97 -42.61
N LEU A 608 0.62 -27.83 -43.29
CA LEU A 608 -0.46 -26.89 -43.60
C LEU A 608 -1.35 -27.34 -44.76
N LYS A 609 -0.92 -28.30 -45.59
CA LYS A 609 -1.64 -28.69 -46.82
C LYS A 609 -3.04 -29.22 -46.54
N GLU A 610 -3.22 -29.90 -45.41
CA GLU A 610 -4.48 -30.54 -44.99
C GLU A 610 -5.28 -29.67 -43.99
N GLN A 611 -4.79 -28.47 -43.69
CA GLN A 611 -5.41 -27.58 -42.71
C GLN A 611 -6.38 -26.62 -43.39
N GLU A 612 -7.56 -26.46 -42.80
CA GLU A 612 -8.55 -25.47 -43.19
C GLU A 612 -8.56 -24.28 -42.23
N ALA A 613 -9.15 -23.18 -42.67
CA ALA A 613 -9.37 -22.02 -41.80
C ALA A 613 -10.09 -22.46 -40.52
N SER A 614 -9.64 -22.00 -39.36
CA SER A 614 -10.23 -22.41 -38.08
C SER A 614 -10.18 -21.29 -37.05
N ALA A 615 -11.20 -21.28 -36.18
CA ALA A 615 -11.23 -20.41 -35.01
C ALA A 615 -10.12 -20.82 -34.02
N VAL A 616 -9.51 -19.83 -33.39
CA VAL A 616 -8.44 -20.00 -32.40
C VAL A 616 -8.67 -19.04 -31.23
N ASP A 617 -8.05 -19.31 -30.09
CA ASP A 617 -8.18 -18.44 -28.91
C ASP A 617 -7.37 -17.15 -29.05
N ALA A 618 -6.24 -17.20 -29.77
CA ALA A 618 -5.49 -16.01 -30.14
C ALA A 618 -4.86 -16.11 -31.54
N ALA A 619 -4.96 -14.99 -32.26
CA ALA A 619 -4.33 -14.73 -33.55
C ALA A 619 -2.90 -14.19 -33.37
N SER A 620 -2.16 -13.99 -34.46
CA SER A 620 -0.83 -13.36 -34.38
C SER A 620 -0.96 -11.84 -34.32
N ALA A 621 -0.50 -11.22 -33.24
CA ALA A 621 -0.39 -9.76 -33.17
C ALA A 621 0.69 -9.19 -34.11
N ASP A 622 1.63 -10.02 -34.58
CA ASP A 622 2.65 -9.63 -35.55
C ASP A 622 2.07 -9.45 -36.96
N CYS A 623 0.95 -10.10 -37.28
CA CYS A 623 0.23 -9.91 -38.54
C CYS A 623 -1.24 -10.29 -38.38
N ALA A 624 -2.12 -9.29 -38.24
CA ALA A 624 -3.55 -9.53 -38.13
C ALA A 624 -4.38 -8.37 -38.67
N LEU A 625 -5.44 -8.73 -39.39
CA LEU A 625 -6.43 -7.81 -39.91
C LEU A 625 -7.69 -7.87 -39.04
N LEU A 626 -8.20 -6.70 -38.63
CA LEU A 626 -9.41 -6.61 -37.81
C LEU A 626 -10.16 -5.28 -38.00
N PRO A 627 -11.45 -5.18 -37.62
CA PRO A 627 -12.17 -3.91 -37.60
C PRO A 627 -11.51 -2.90 -36.66
N ARG A 628 -11.40 -1.64 -37.11
CA ARG A 628 -10.78 -0.55 -36.35
C ARG A 628 -11.44 -0.36 -34.99
N GLU A 629 -12.77 -0.36 -34.94
CA GLU A 629 -13.54 -0.19 -33.70
C GLU A 629 -13.28 -1.31 -32.68
N LEU A 630 -13.06 -2.54 -33.15
CA LEU A 630 -12.71 -3.66 -32.29
C LEU A 630 -11.30 -3.48 -31.70
N LEU A 631 -10.34 -3.05 -32.53
CA LEU A 631 -8.98 -2.75 -32.07
C LEU A 631 -8.97 -1.60 -31.05
N VAL A 632 -9.71 -0.51 -31.30
CA VAL A 632 -9.83 0.63 -30.37
C VAL A 632 -10.37 0.17 -29.01
N ARG A 633 -11.45 -0.61 -28.99
CA ARG A 633 -12.02 -1.15 -27.74
C ARG A 633 -11.05 -2.09 -27.03
N ALA A 634 -10.41 -2.99 -27.77
CA ALA A 634 -9.44 -3.92 -27.20
C ALA A 634 -8.24 -3.17 -26.62
N MET A 635 -7.77 -2.09 -27.25
CA MET A 635 -6.59 -1.33 -26.83
C MET A 635 -6.84 -0.30 -25.73
N ALA A 636 -8.09 0.02 -25.41
CA ALA A 636 -8.45 1.05 -24.42
C ALA A 636 -7.81 0.86 -23.04
N ASP A 637 -7.59 -0.38 -22.61
CA ASP A 637 -6.98 -0.71 -21.31
C ASP A 637 -5.44 -0.97 -21.40
N GLY A 638 -4.84 -0.71 -22.57
CA GLY A 638 -3.39 -0.62 -22.80
C GLY A 638 -2.56 -1.90 -22.66
N GLY A 639 -2.97 -2.90 -21.87
CA GLY A 639 -2.12 -4.05 -21.53
C GLY A 639 -0.87 -3.55 -20.79
N ARG A 640 -1.01 -3.29 -19.48
CA ARG A 640 0.01 -2.64 -18.65
C ARG A 640 1.10 -3.62 -18.23
N TYR A 641 1.93 -4.00 -19.20
CA TYR A 641 3.08 -4.89 -19.06
C TYR A 641 4.37 -4.09 -19.33
N LEU A 642 5.45 -4.48 -18.68
CA LEU A 642 6.79 -3.91 -18.83
C LEU A 642 7.40 -4.27 -20.18
N GLY A 643 7.17 -5.50 -20.64
CA GLY A 643 7.65 -6.05 -21.90
C GLY A 643 6.54 -6.30 -22.93
N PRO A 644 6.90 -6.52 -24.20
CA PRO A 644 5.95 -6.75 -25.28
C PRO A 644 5.43 -8.20 -25.35
N GLU A 645 6.10 -9.16 -24.74
CA GLU A 645 5.80 -10.60 -24.86
C GLU A 645 4.34 -10.96 -24.53
N PRO A 646 3.77 -10.58 -23.37
CA PRO A 646 2.37 -10.92 -23.05
C PRO A 646 1.37 -10.09 -23.86
N LYS A 647 1.77 -8.94 -24.41
CA LYS A 647 0.86 -7.94 -25.01
C LYS A 647 0.11 -8.49 -26.23
N GLY A 648 0.75 -9.36 -27.02
CA GLY A 648 0.12 -9.95 -28.21
C GLY A 648 -1.02 -10.91 -27.86
N LEU A 649 -0.79 -11.82 -26.91
CA LEU A 649 -1.82 -12.73 -26.41
C LEU A 649 -2.91 -11.96 -25.66
N ASP A 650 -2.52 -11.03 -24.79
CA ASP A 650 -3.44 -10.18 -24.03
C ASP A 650 -4.36 -9.35 -24.95
N LEU A 651 -3.83 -8.81 -26.05
CA LEU A 651 -4.64 -8.12 -27.06
C LEU A 651 -5.71 -9.04 -27.64
N CYS A 652 -5.36 -10.28 -28.00
CA CYS A 652 -6.31 -11.24 -28.56
C CYS A 652 -7.40 -11.62 -27.54
N LEU A 653 -7.03 -11.81 -26.26
CA LEU A 653 -8.00 -12.06 -25.20
C LEU A 653 -8.91 -10.86 -24.95
N ARG A 654 -8.39 -9.62 -25.02
CA ARG A 654 -9.21 -8.39 -24.97
C ARG A 654 -10.13 -8.26 -26.17
N VAL A 655 -9.68 -8.64 -27.37
CA VAL A 655 -10.53 -8.72 -28.56
C VAL A 655 -11.71 -9.66 -28.31
N ARG A 656 -11.48 -10.85 -27.75
CA ARG A 656 -12.54 -11.78 -27.38
C ARG A 656 -13.48 -11.21 -26.31
N ALA A 657 -12.93 -10.60 -25.26
CA ALA A 657 -13.70 -9.94 -24.22
C ALA A 657 -14.56 -8.77 -24.74
N ALA A 658 -14.12 -8.09 -25.81
CA ALA A 658 -14.87 -7.05 -26.52
C ALA A 658 -15.92 -7.62 -27.51
N GLY A 659 -16.17 -8.93 -27.47
CA GLY A 659 -17.12 -9.63 -28.33
C GLY A 659 -16.58 -9.94 -29.72
N GLY A 660 -15.28 -9.97 -29.92
CA GLY A 660 -14.64 -10.42 -31.17
C GLY A 660 -14.27 -11.91 -31.15
N SER A 661 -13.72 -12.39 -32.27
CA SER A 661 -13.15 -13.75 -32.38
C SER A 661 -11.84 -13.73 -33.15
N CYS A 662 -10.98 -14.74 -32.94
CA CYS A 662 -9.72 -14.89 -33.67
C CYS A 662 -9.82 -16.02 -34.69
N LEU A 663 -9.31 -15.78 -35.90
CA LEU A 663 -9.33 -16.73 -37.01
C LEU A 663 -7.93 -16.92 -37.57
N TRP A 664 -7.53 -18.18 -37.75
CA TRP A 664 -6.27 -18.54 -38.40
C TRP A 664 -6.52 -19.05 -39.82
N LEU A 665 -5.74 -18.55 -40.78
CA LEU A 665 -5.79 -18.92 -42.19
C LEU A 665 -4.52 -19.69 -42.62
N PRO A 666 -4.55 -21.03 -42.68
CA PRO A 666 -3.36 -21.84 -42.97
C PRO A 666 -2.74 -21.55 -44.33
N ARG A 667 -3.58 -21.26 -45.33
CA ARG A 667 -3.17 -21.06 -46.74
C ARG A 667 -2.52 -19.70 -47.01
N VAL A 668 -2.74 -18.70 -46.15
CA VAL A 668 -2.06 -17.41 -46.25
C VAL A 668 -0.76 -17.52 -45.46
N ARG A 669 0.38 -17.37 -46.13
CA ARG A 669 1.70 -17.67 -45.56
C ARG A 669 2.64 -16.49 -45.71
N LEU A 670 3.19 -16.02 -44.60
CA LEU A 670 4.21 -14.97 -44.58
C LEU A 670 5.43 -15.48 -43.82
N VAL A 671 6.61 -14.93 -44.13
CA VAL A 671 7.85 -15.23 -43.40
C VAL A 671 8.03 -14.17 -42.32
N ALA A 672 8.26 -14.60 -41.09
CA ALA A 672 8.58 -13.76 -39.96
C ALA A 672 10.05 -14.00 -39.59
N VAL A 673 10.88 -12.99 -39.83
CA VAL A 673 12.32 -13.05 -39.59
C VAL A 673 12.57 -12.88 -38.09
N ASP A 674 13.29 -13.84 -37.50
CA ASP A 674 13.69 -13.74 -36.10
C ASP A 674 14.92 -12.81 -36.00
N GLU A 675 14.68 -11.56 -35.65
CA GLU A 675 15.74 -10.61 -35.37
C GLU A 675 15.94 -10.48 -33.86
N GLN A 676 17.21 -10.56 -33.42
CA GLN A 676 17.56 -10.13 -32.07
C GLN A 676 17.31 -8.61 -31.98
N PRO A 677 16.68 -8.12 -30.91
CA PRO A 677 16.52 -6.69 -30.69
C PRO A 677 17.87 -5.98 -30.80
N ARG A 678 17.95 -4.92 -31.61
CA ARG A 678 19.19 -4.17 -31.83
C ARG A 678 19.44 -3.24 -30.63
N GLY A 679 19.91 -3.81 -29.52
CA GLY A 679 20.26 -3.07 -28.31
C GLY A 679 20.61 -3.98 -27.13
N ALA A 680 21.64 -3.62 -26.38
CA ALA A 680 21.99 -4.33 -25.14
C ALA A 680 20.92 -4.08 -24.08
N ARG A 681 20.11 -5.08 -23.78
CA ARG A 681 19.21 -5.10 -22.62
C ARG A 681 19.91 -5.83 -21.48
N ASP A 682 19.69 -5.35 -20.26
CA ASP A 682 20.17 -6.04 -19.06
C ASP A 682 19.37 -7.34 -18.87
N PRO A 683 20.00 -8.54 -19.02
CA PRO A 683 19.28 -9.82 -18.93
C PRO A 683 18.58 -10.02 -17.59
N ARG A 684 19.10 -9.41 -16.52
CA ARG A 684 18.49 -9.46 -15.19
C ARG A 684 17.19 -8.68 -15.16
N LEU A 685 17.21 -7.48 -15.73
CA LEU A 685 16.04 -6.61 -15.84
C LEU A 685 14.95 -7.25 -16.72
N GLU A 686 15.34 -7.92 -17.81
CA GLU A 686 14.41 -8.65 -18.66
C GLU A 686 13.74 -9.79 -17.89
N ARG A 687 14.52 -10.59 -17.16
CA ARG A 687 14.00 -11.71 -16.36
C ARG A 687 13.00 -11.23 -15.30
N ILE A 688 13.34 -10.19 -14.53
CA ILE A 688 12.41 -9.67 -13.51
C ILE A 688 11.16 -9.06 -14.15
N SER A 689 11.30 -8.39 -15.30
CA SER A 689 10.15 -7.84 -16.03
C SER A 689 9.22 -8.95 -16.50
N ALA A 690 9.77 -10.03 -17.05
CA ALA A 690 9.01 -11.20 -17.48
C ALA A 690 8.26 -11.88 -16.32
N LEU A 691 8.87 -11.98 -15.13
CA LEU A 691 8.21 -12.52 -13.94
C LEU A 691 7.01 -11.66 -13.51
N VAL A 692 7.20 -10.33 -13.46
CA VAL A 692 6.11 -9.41 -13.10
C VAL A 692 5.00 -9.41 -14.15
N ASP A 693 5.37 -9.45 -15.42
CA ASP A 693 4.44 -9.48 -16.53
C ASP A 693 3.64 -10.78 -16.56
N GLY A 694 4.29 -11.92 -16.32
CA GLY A 694 3.64 -13.23 -16.19
C GLY A 694 2.63 -13.25 -15.04
N TRP A 695 3.01 -12.73 -13.86
CA TRP A 695 2.09 -12.56 -12.74
C TRP A 695 0.93 -11.63 -13.09
N SER A 696 1.22 -10.49 -13.72
CA SER A 696 0.20 -9.51 -14.12
C SER A 696 -0.76 -10.09 -15.14
N PHE A 697 -0.29 -10.94 -16.06
CA PHE A 697 -1.11 -11.61 -17.03
C PHE A 697 -2.04 -12.63 -16.34
N ALA A 698 -1.47 -13.49 -15.49
CA ALA A 698 -2.22 -14.52 -14.77
C ALA A 698 -3.32 -13.92 -13.87
N GLU A 699 -3.00 -12.87 -13.11
CA GLU A 699 -3.98 -12.22 -12.23
C GLU A 699 -5.08 -11.49 -13.00
N ARG A 700 -4.79 -10.96 -14.19
CA ARG A 700 -5.79 -10.30 -15.04
C ARG A 700 -6.79 -11.29 -15.61
N TRP A 701 -6.28 -12.43 -16.09
CA TRP A 701 -7.09 -13.44 -16.78
C TRP A 701 -7.51 -14.61 -15.89
N LYS A 702 -7.32 -14.51 -14.57
CA LYS A 702 -7.64 -15.54 -13.57
C LYS A 702 -9.03 -16.14 -13.71
N ALA A 703 -10.06 -15.32 -13.97
CA ALA A 703 -11.43 -15.79 -14.17
C ALA A 703 -11.66 -16.51 -15.51
N SER A 704 -10.87 -16.20 -16.54
CA SER A 704 -10.87 -16.90 -17.84
C SER A 704 -9.88 -18.07 -17.89
N ILE A 705 -9.03 -18.20 -16.87
CA ILE A 705 -8.09 -19.31 -16.68
C ILE A 705 -8.68 -20.39 -15.77
N ALA A 706 -9.68 -20.05 -14.96
CA ALA A 706 -10.37 -20.95 -14.03
C ALA A 706 -11.76 -21.41 -14.50
N ALA A 707 -12.19 -20.96 -15.68
CA ALA A 707 -13.45 -21.31 -16.35
C ALA A 707 -13.13 -21.87 -17.73
#